data_AF-A0A364N9W8-F1
#
_entry.id   AF-A0A364N9W8-F1
#
_cell.length_a   1.000
_cell.length_b   1.000
_cell.length_c   1.000
_cell.angle_alpha   90.00
_cell.angle_beta   90.00
_cell.angle_gamma   90.00
#
_symmetry.space_group_name_H-M   'P 1'
#
loop_
_entity.id
_entity.type
_entity.pdbx_description
1 polymer ?
#
loop_
_entity_poly.entity_id
_entity_poly.type
_entity_poly.pdbx_seq_one_letter_code
_entity_poly.pdbx_strand_id
1 'polypeptide(L)'
;MPSPFGDAPKAASLLDFHRVMAPTAGVRVSPLCLGAMNFGDAWQDMMGKCDKKTVFEILDFFHQQGGNFIDTANNYQNEESEAWIGEWMKERGVRHEIVLATKFTTCFPDPNNAPRQKVNYAGNSTKSLRVSLEASLKKLQTDYIDLLYVHWWDFTTSIPELMQSLNAVANSGKVLYLGVSDTPAWVVSKANEYARNHGMRGFSVYQGRWSAAERDFEREIIPMAREEGMALCPWGALGGGNFTTEEKRKNNEQGRNFGPASEKHIAISKKLEAVAKQKDTQITSIALAYVRHKYPFVYPIVGGRKIDHLKGNIEALGLELSEEEIDDIDSAVPFEIGFPMNFLFEFGGKKYKNNMTSSDVGLLAYAGPLESHLPTTATTTIIHFKMETNIISLSEFRLPGYPDTPLHLNGAPLSIVDTSILTAENPTLTNITPAIGLATLLYKWNPNALAAFLDLDAWFSMTWTLSTAPDTPTGSKLEIGRIGNQITFGSLDSSGENWKLMLTYNIVLEDKDEDEGESAGQQKRGKWVPNPKESMVGERDVTEPAIIERLAESFVAKCVKEKRWETGKKMKHGFCVEYAPMDVWGDGIPMSPHWLYTALDLGACTTCGKREGDDGVKLQRCGRCGTATYCQDACQKGDWAVHKHVCQMSMEDRGQAIKLAEKGGLIRWDEDKTFANEEGEMSQNPNFEIPQRKRVRPEQTGN
;
A
#
# COMPACT_ATOMS: atom_id res chain seq x y z
N MET A 1 -24.06 11.76 10.36
CA MET A 1 -24.80 10.97 11.36
C MET A 1 -23.85 10.67 12.51
N PRO A 2 -24.27 10.80 13.78
CA PRO A 2 -23.49 10.27 14.90
C PRO A 2 -23.22 8.78 14.69
N SER A 3 -22.04 8.31 15.08
CA SER A 3 -21.69 6.89 15.00
C SER A 3 -22.69 6.06 15.82
N PRO A 4 -23.29 5.00 15.27
CA PRO A 4 -24.17 4.10 16.04
C PRO A 4 -23.41 3.31 17.12
N PHE A 5 -22.07 3.39 17.13
CA PHE A 5 -21.19 2.67 18.06
C PHE A 5 -20.55 3.59 19.11
N GLY A 6 -20.99 4.85 19.20
CA GLY A 6 -20.33 5.89 19.99
C GLY A 6 -19.07 6.43 19.31
N ASP A 7 -18.49 7.47 19.93
CA ASP A 7 -17.23 8.06 19.49
C ASP A 7 -16.06 7.39 20.21
N ALA A 8 -14.92 7.27 19.51
CA ALA A 8 -13.70 6.80 20.13
C ALA A 8 -13.25 7.77 21.25
N PRO A 9 -12.66 7.27 22.35
CA PRO A 9 -12.03 8.12 23.35
C PRO A 9 -11.02 9.07 22.70
N LYS A 10 -10.94 10.31 23.20
CA LYS A 10 -9.90 11.25 22.76
C LYS A 10 -8.55 10.76 23.27
N ALA A 11 -7.54 10.81 22.39
CA ALA A 11 -6.16 10.53 22.78
C ALA A 11 -5.72 11.48 23.91
N ALA A 12 -5.24 10.90 25.00
CA ALA A 12 -4.68 11.62 26.14
C ALA A 12 -3.16 11.77 26.02
N SER A 13 -2.51 10.93 25.23
CA SER A 13 -1.06 10.89 25.06
C SER A 13 -0.63 10.40 23.68
N LEU A 14 0.66 10.52 23.37
CA LEU A 14 1.23 10.02 22.11
C LEU A 14 1.25 8.48 22.04
N LEU A 15 1.11 7.78 23.16
CA LEU A 15 1.00 6.31 23.18
C LEU A 15 -0.36 5.82 22.67
N ASP A 16 -1.43 6.63 22.75
CA ASP A 16 -2.78 6.27 22.28
C ASP A 16 -2.84 6.04 20.76
N PHE A 17 -1.84 6.54 20.00
CA PHE A 17 -1.71 6.32 18.57
C PHE A 17 -1.14 4.92 18.28
N HIS A 18 -1.94 3.92 18.63
CA HIS A 18 -1.61 2.52 18.42
C HIS A 18 -1.41 2.21 16.94
N ARG A 19 -0.47 1.31 16.66
CA ARG A 19 -0.06 0.92 15.31
C ARG A 19 -0.27 -0.57 15.12
N VAL A 20 -0.57 -0.98 13.90
CA VAL A 20 -0.60 -2.41 13.54
C VAL A 20 0.82 -2.96 13.67
N MET A 21 0.99 -4.02 14.47
CA MET A 21 2.30 -4.59 14.80
C MET A 21 3.13 -4.88 13.55
N ALA A 22 2.63 -5.72 12.65
CA ALA A 22 3.29 -6.07 11.40
C ALA A 22 2.26 -6.42 10.31
N PRO A 23 2.64 -6.45 9.01
CA PRO A 23 1.82 -7.03 7.95
C PRO A 23 1.33 -8.45 8.28
N THR A 24 2.15 -9.25 8.97
CA THR A 24 1.82 -10.61 9.40
C THR A 24 1.12 -10.70 10.77
N ALA A 25 0.92 -9.55 11.46
CA ALA A 25 0.31 -9.48 12.78
C ALA A 25 -0.58 -8.23 12.94
N GLY A 26 -1.88 -8.41 12.75
CA GLY A 26 -2.90 -7.34 12.81
C GLY A 26 -3.20 -6.76 14.20
N VAL A 27 -2.54 -7.24 15.25
CA VAL A 27 -2.70 -6.73 16.63
C VAL A 27 -2.21 -5.28 16.70
N ARG A 28 -2.93 -4.43 17.44
CA ARG A 28 -2.55 -3.02 17.61
C ARG A 28 -1.74 -2.86 18.88
N VAL A 29 -0.56 -2.27 18.75
CA VAL A 29 0.35 -1.99 19.86
C VAL A 29 0.68 -0.52 19.97
N SER A 30 0.93 -0.06 21.18
CA SER A 30 1.49 1.25 21.45
C SER A 30 2.82 1.41 20.69
N PRO A 31 3.16 2.62 20.22
CA PRO A 31 4.35 2.86 19.40
C PRO A 31 5.69 2.66 20.14
N LEU A 32 5.64 2.46 21.46
CA LEU A 32 6.74 1.96 22.29
C LEU A 32 6.34 0.64 22.96
N CYS A 33 7.35 -0.21 23.18
CA CYS A 33 7.22 -1.41 23.99
C CYS A 33 7.82 -1.15 25.38
N LEU A 34 7.08 -1.38 26.45
CA LEU A 34 7.62 -1.30 27.81
C LEU A 34 8.37 -2.59 28.16
N GLY A 35 9.69 -2.49 28.24
CA GLY A 35 10.57 -3.60 28.64
C GLY A 35 10.66 -3.76 30.14
N ALA A 36 10.46 -4.98 30.62
CA ALA A 36 10.36 -5.31 32.04
C ALA A 36 11.57 -6.07 32.61
N MET A 37 12.72 -6.05 31.92
CA MET A 37 13.95 -6.71 32.40
C MET A 37 14.42 -6.19 33.77
N ASN A 38 14.08 -4.95 34.12
CA ASN A 38 14.40 -4.33 35.40
C ASN A 38 13.25 -4.41 36.42
N PHE A 39 12.16 -5.14 36.17
CA PHE A 39 11.03 -5.24 37.10
C PHE A 39 11.26 -6.40 38.06
N GLY A 40 11.82 -6.08 39.22
CA GLY A 40 12.32 -7.05 40.19
C GLY A 40 13.47 -6.48 41.02
N ASP A 41 13.75 -7.14 42.12
CA ASP A 41 14.86 -6.82 43.03
C ASP A 41 15.96 -7.89 43.00
N ALA A 42 15.72 -9.05 42.38
CA ALA A 42 16.69 -10.16 42.30
C ALA A 42 18.03 -9.78 41.64
N TRP A 43 18.04 -8.84 40.70
CA TRP A 43 19.25 -8.36 40.01
C TRP A 43 19.61 -6.91 40.37
N GLN A 44 19.22 -6.44 41.57
CA GLN A 44 19.43 -5.06 42.01
C GLN A 44 20.90 -4.60 41.92
N ASP A 45 21.87 -5.50 42.11
CA ASP A 45 23.30 -5.15 42.07
C ASP A 45 23.76 -4.75 40.65
N MET A 46 23.12 -5.30 39.61
CA MET A 46 23.47 -5.04 38.21
C MET A 46 22.55 -3.98 37.58
N MET A 47 21.24 -4.05 37.85
CA MET A 47 20.22 -3.23 37.19
C MET A 47 19.72 -2.06 38.03
N GLY A 48 20.07 -2.06 39.31
CA GLY A 48 19.50 -1.18 40.34
C GLY A 48 18.13 -1.65 40.81
N LYS A 49 17.80 -1.32 42.06
CA LYS A 49 16.54 -1.69 42.72
C LYS A 49 15.31 -1.14 41.98
N CYS A 50 14.27 -1.96 41.85
CA CYS A 50 12.99 -1.61 41.25
C CYS A 50 11.90 -2.47 41.91
N ASP A 51 11.49 -2.06 43.11
CA ASP A 51 10.57 -2.84 43.91
C ASP A 51 9.18 -2.96 43.27
N LYS A 52 8.39 -3.92 43.76
CA LYS A 52 7.06 -4.22 43.24
C LYS A 52 6.13 -3.00 43.22
N LYS A 53 6.20 -2.14 44.25
CA LYS A 53 5.42 -0.91 44.30
C LYS A 53 5.76 0.00 43.12
N THR A 54 7.05 0.24 42.88
CA THR A 54 7.55 1.04 41.76
C THR A 54 7.15 0.41 40.42
N VAL A 55 7.21 -0.92 40.31
CA VAL A 55 6.76 -1.63 39.10
C VAL A 55 5.28 -1.38 38.81
N PHE A 56 4.42 -1.48 39.82
CA PHE A 56 2.99 -1.21 39.69
C PHE A 56 2.73 0.25 39.31
N GLU A 57 3.44 1.20 39.93
CA GLU A 57 3.32 2.63 39.58
C GLU A 57 3.72 2.90 38.11
N ILE A 58 4.78 2.25 37.61
CA ILE A 58 5.20 2.37 36.21
C ILE A 58 4.18 1.74 35.25
N LEU A 59 3.67 0.54 35.58
CA LEU A 59 2.67 -0.16 34.78
C LEU A 59 1.35 0.63 34.74
N ASP A 60 0.87 1.12 35.88
CA ASP A 60 -0.31 1.97 36.00
C ASP A 60 -0.13 3.25 35.16
N PHE A 61 1.03 3.91 35.24
CA PHE A 61 1.29 5.10 34.44
C PHE A 61 1.35 4.80 32.94
N PHE A 62 2.02 3.72 32.53
CA PHE A 62 2.12 3.34 31.11
C PHE A 62 0.74 3.06 30.52
N HIS A 63 -0.09 2.28 31.23
CA HIS A 63 -1.46 1.97 30.84
C HIS A 63 -2.35 3.23 30.78
N GLN A 64 -2.29 4.10 31.78
CA GLN A 64 -3.03 5.36 31.81
C GLN A 64 -2.68 6.31 30.65
N GLN A 65 -1.47 6.20 30.09
CA GLN A 65 -1.05 6.97 28.92
C GLN A 65 -1.48 6.31 27.60
N GLY A 66 -2.21 5.18 27.62
CA GLY A 66 -2.56 4.43 26.41
C GLY A 66 -1.49 3.44 25.97
N GLY A 67 -0.49 3.15 26.80
CA GLY A 67 0.49 2.11 26.55
C GLY A 67 -0.12 0.72 26.74
N ASN A 68 0.08 -0.17 25.77
CA ASN A 68 -0.49 -1.52 25.83
C ASN A 68 0.51 -2.65 25.50
N PHE A 69 1.74 -2.35 25.07
CA PHE A 69 2.70 -3.36 24.67
C PHE A 69 3.79 -3.56 25.73
N ILE A 70 3.82 -4.75 26.35
CA ILE A 70 4.75 -5.07 27.45
C ILE A 70 5.61 -6.29 27.05
N ASP A 71 6.92 -6.17 27.24
CA ASP A 71 7.89 -7.23 26.97
C ASP A 71 8.60 -7.68 28.26
N THR A 72 8.53 -8.98 28.56
CA THR A 72 9.25 -9.62 29.67
C THR A 72 9.93 -10.91 29.19
N ALA A 73 10.48 -11.74 30.08
CA ALA A 73 11.01 -13.06 29.75
C ALA A 73 10.93 -14.00 30.96
N ASN A 74 10.91 -15.31 30.69
CA ASN A 74 10.81 -16.36 31.69
C ASN A 74 11.82 -16.25 32.86
N ASN A 75 13.02 -15.72 32.60
CA ASN A 75 14.11 -15.66 33.57
C ASN A 75 14.34 -14.27 34.18
N TYR A 76 13.65 -13.22 33.71
CA TYR A 76 13.92 -11.85 34.13
C TYR A 76 13.71 -11.69 35.64
N GLN A 77 14.73 -11.13 36.30
CA GLN A 77 14.75 -10.91 37.75
C GLN A 77 14.44 -12.18 38.54
N ASN A 78 15.06 -13.30 38.16
CA ASN A 78 14.79 -14.61 38.75
C ASN A 78 13.28 -14.92 38.80
N GLU A 79 12.59 -14.64 37.69
CA GLU A 79 11.15 -14.87 37.49
C GLU A 79 10.20 -13.82 38.10
N GLU A 80 10.70 -12.85 38.87
CA GLU A 80 9.87 -11.81 39.50
C GLU A 80 9.11 -10.95 38.49
N SER A 81 9.72 -10.66 37.33
CA SER A 81 9.13 -9.78 36.31
C SER A 81 7.79 -10.32 35.80
N GLU A 82 7.75 -11.59 35.37
CA GLU A 82 6.50 -12.24 34.95
C GLU A 82 5.49 -12.34 36.11
N ALA A 83 5.94 -12.68 37.31
CA ALA A 83 5.06 -12.82 38.46
C ALA A 83 4.35 -11.50 38.82
N TRP A 84 5.10 -10.39 38.84
CA TRP A 84 4.56 -9.09 39.22
C TRP A 84 3.69 -8.47 38.13
N ILE A 85 4.03 -8.65 36.85
CA ILE A 85 3.16 -8.23 35.73
C ILE A 85 1.84 -9.02 35.77
N GLY A 86 1.91 -10.34 36.00
CA GLY A 86 0.73 -11.18 36.11
C GLY A 86 -0.18 -10.80 37.27
N GLU A 87 0.40 -10.44 38.41
CA GLU A 87 -0.34 -9.93 39.56
C GLU A 87 -0.98 -8.58 39.27
N TRP A 88 -0.23 -7.64 38.70
CA TRP A 88 -0.74 -6.33 38.30
C TRP A 88 -1.92 -6.43 37.33
N MET A 89 -1.79 -7.20 36.24
CA MET A 89 -2.88 -7.37 35.26
C MET A 89 -4.15 -7.93 35.89
N LYS A 90 -4.00 -8.89 36.81
CA LYS A 90 -5.14 -9.51 37.53
C LYS A 90 -5.78 -8.53 38.50
N GLU A 91 -4.98 -7.77 39.26
CA GLU A 91 -5.49 -6.78 40.21
C GLU A 91 -6.23 -5.62 39.51
N ARG A 92 -5.72 -5.17 38.36
CA ARG A 92 -6.32 -4.07 37.60
C ARG A 92 -7.43 -4.53 36.65
N GLY A 93 -7.50 -5.82 36.33
CA GLY A 93 -8.50 -6.37 35.41
C GLY A 93 -8.27 -6.01 33.94
N VAL A 94 -7.01 -5.73 33.55
CA VAL A 94 -6.66 -5.13 32.24
C VAL A 94 -6.08 -6.12 31.24
N ARG A 95 -6.10 -7.44 31.51
CA ARG A 95 -5.42 -8.44 30.66
C ARG A 95 -5.76 -8.31 29.17
N HIS A 96 -7.03 -8.09 28.83
CA HIS A 96 -7.49 -7.99 27.44
C HIS A 96 -7.08 -6.68 26.74
N GLU A 97 -6.68 -5.67 27.51
CA GLU A 97 -6.21 -4.38 26.99
C GLU A 97 -4.72 -4.43 26.65
N ILE A 98 -3.98 -5.38 27.24
CA ILE A 98 -2.52 -5.52 27.13
C ILE A 98 -2.15 -6.54 26.06
N VAL A 99 -1.21 -6.14 25.19
CA VAL A 99 -0.45 -7.03 24.32
C VAL A 99 0.80 -7.47 25.07
N LEU A 100 0.80 -8.70 25.56
CA LEU A 100 1.83 -9.25 26.42
C LEU A 100 2.81 -10.12 25.63
N ALA A 101 4.08 -9.75 25.66
CA ALA A 101 5.17 -10.55 25.12
C ALA A 101 6.05 -11.17 26.21
N THR A 102 6.40 -12.43 26.05
CA THR A 102 7.41 -13.11 26.87
C THR A 102 8.30 -14.00 26.00
N LYS A 103 9.30 -14.64 26.62
CA LYS A 103 10.34 -15.40 25.93
C LYS A 103 10.63 -16.70 26.64
N PHE A 104 10.94 -17.73 25.85
CA PHE A 104 11.57 -18.96 26.32
C PHE A 104 12.98 -19.08 25.71
N THR A 105 13.75 -20.10 26.11
CA THR A 105 15.14 -20.41 25.74
C THR A 105 16.13 -20.14 26.87
N THR A 106 16.02 -19.02 27.60
CA THR A 106 16.92 -18.77 28.72
C THR A 106 16.57 -19.66 29.91
N CYS A 107 17.61 -20.15 30.60
CA CYS A 107 17.47 -21.03 31.76
C CYS A 107 16.68 -20.36 32.89
N PHE A 108 15.74 -21.11 33.45
CA PHE A 108 14.97 -20.85 34.67
C PHE A 108 14.87 -22.19 35.43
N PRO A 109 14.35 -22.32 36.67
CA PRO A 109 13.85 -21.29 37.59
C PRO A 109 14.98 -20.56 38.32
N ASP A 110 14.63 -19.72 39.31
CA ASP A 110 15.54 -19.02 40.22
C ASP A 110 16.75 -19.92 40.59
N PRO A 111 18.00 -19.49 40.31
CA PRO A 111 19.19 -20.27 40.61
C PRO A 111 19.30 -20.68 42.09
N ASN A 112 18.69 -19.92 43.01
CA ASN A 112 18.72 -20.22 44.44
C ASN A 112 17.77 -21.36 44.85
N ASN A 113 16.79 -21.70 44.02
CA ASN A 113 15.80 -22.75 44.28
C ASN A 113 15.61 -23.70 43.09
N ALA A 114 16.65 -23.86 42.26
CA ALA A 114 16.56 -24.66 41.06
C ALA A 114 16.78 -26.16 41.34
N PRO A 115 16.03 -27.06 40.67
CA PRO A 115 16.27 -28.49 40.78
C PRO A 115 17.65 -28.87 40.22
N ARG A 116 18.23 -29.96 40.74
CA ARG A 116 19.52 -30.48 40.24
C ARG A 116 19.49 -30.77 38.74
N GLN A 117 18.44 -31.42 38.25
CA GLN A 117 18.28 -31.77 36.83
C GLN A 117 17.51 -30.67 36.09
N LYS A 118 18.23 -29.64 35.65
CA LYS A 118 17.65 -28.47 34.96
C LYS A 118 18.12 -28.23 33.53
N VAL A 119 18.87 -29.17 32.94
CA VAL A 119 19.47 -29.01 31.60
C VAL A 119 18.44 -28.69 30.49
N ASN A 120 17.20 -29.17 30.62
CA ASN A 120 16.12 -28.95 29.65
C ASN A 120 15.19 -27.78 30.03
N TYR A 121 15.59 -26.91 30.95
CA TYR A 121 14.90 -25.64 31.24
C TYR A 121 15.46 -24.48 30.38
N ALA A 122 16.35 -24.79 29.42
CA ALA A 122 16.95 -23.85 28.49
C ALA A 122 16.98 -24.45 27.08
N GLY A 123 17.24 -23.60 26.09
CA GLY A 123 17.35 -23.98 24.68
C GLY A 123 16.03 -23.93 23.92
N ASN A 124 16.11 -24.16 22.61
CA ASN A 124 15.00 -24.03 21.67
C ASN A 124 14.15 -25.31 21.53
N SER A 125 14.54 -26.41 22.18
CA SER A 125 13.90 -27.72 22.02
C SER A 125 12.44 -27.75 22.45
N THR A 126 11.68 -28.71 21.92
CA THR A 126 10.27 -28.93 22.25
C THR A 126 10.02 -29.03 23.77
N LYS A 127 10.95 -29.70 24.49
CA LYS A 127 10.85 -29.89 25.94
C LYS A 127 11.01 -28.58 26.70
N SER A 128 12.01 -27.77 26.32
CA SER A 128 12.26 -26.45 26.92
C SER A 128 11.06 -25.53 26.71
N LEU A 129 10.55 -25.43 25.47
CA LEU A 129 9.35 -24.66 25.15
C LEU A 129 8.17 -25.05 26.03
N ARG A 130 7.86 -26.35 26.13
CA ARG A 130 6.72 -26.83 26.89
C ARG A 130 6.80 -26.45 28.37
N VAL A 131 7.95 -26.69 29.00
CA VAL A 131 8.14 -26.42 30.44
C VAL A 131 8.15 -24.92 30.71
N SER A 132 8.80 -24.14 29.85
CA SER A 132 8.86 -22.67 29.95
C SER A 132 7.49 -22.03 29.80
N LEU A 133 6.74 -22.38 28.76
CA LEU A 133 5.43 -21.78 28.50
C LEU A 133 4.43 -22.05 29.64
N GLU A 134 4.42 -23.27 30.18
CA GLU A 134 3.55 -23.61 31.31
C GLU A 134 3.89 -22.79 32.57
N ALA A 135 5.18 -22.61 32.85
CA ALA A 135 5.63 -21.79 33.96
C ALA A 135 5.30 -20.30 33.76
N SER A 136 5.53 -19.76 32.56
CA SER A 136 5.23 -18.37 32.21
C SER A 136 3.74 -18.06 32.33
N LEU A 137 2.85 -18.89 31.76
CA LEU A 137 1.39 -18.71 31.85
C LEU A 137 0.91 -18.67 33.32
N LYS A 138 1.46 -19.54 34.16
CA LYS A 138 1.15 -19.56 35.60
C LYS A 138 1.59 -18.27 36.31
N LYS A 139 2.82 -17.80 36.06
CA LYS A 139 3.35 -16.57 36.68
C LYS A 139 2.60 -15.32 36.18
N LEU A 140 2.32 -15.26 34.89
CA LEU A 140 1.58 -14.18 34.24
C LEU A 140 0.07 -14.22 34.55
N GLN A 141 -0.42 -15.27 35.21
CA GLN A 141 -1.82 -15.47 35.60
C GLN A 141 -2.81 -15.30 34.44
N THR A 142 -2.45 -15.85 33.28
CA THR A 142 -3.22 -15.78 32.03
C THR A 142 -3.20 -17.13 31.32
N ASP A 143 -4.17 -17.39 30.46
CA ASP A 143 -4.31 -18.61 29.66
C ASP A 143 -3.67 -18.49 28.26
N TYR A 144 -3.42 -17.27 27.78
CA TYR A 144 -2.71 -17.00 26.53
C TYR A 144 -1.61 -15.94 26.66
N ILE A 145 -0.62 -16.04 25.76
CA ILE A 145 0.43 -15.05 25.48
C ILE A 145 0.17 -14.43 24.11
N ASP A 146 0.24 -13.10 24.00
CA ASP A 146 0.05 -12.43 22.72
C ASP A 146 1.24 -12.69 21.80
N LEU A 147 2.47 -12.50 22.27
CA LEU A 147 3.68 -12.70 21.48
C LEU A 147 4.72 -13.54 22.23
N LEU A 148 5.04 -14.74 21.72
CA LEU A 148 6.09 -15.58 22.30
C LEU A 148 7.37 -15.49 21.48
N TYR A 149 8.45 -15.01 22.09
CA TYR A 149 9.78 -14.99 21.47
C TYR A 149 10.56 -16.28 21.73
N VAL A 150 11.23 -16.78 20.68
CA VAL A 150 12.48 -17.55 20.83
C VAL A 150 13.57 -16.55 21.24
N HIS A 151 14.06 -16.59 22.48
CA HIS A 151 14.90 -15.50 23.04
C HIS A 151 16.28 -15.35 22.37
N TRP A 152 16.88 -16.46 21.94
CA TRP A 152 18.13 -16.51 21.18
C TRP A 152 18.22 -17.88 20.51
N TRP A 153 19.02 -17.97 19.44
CA TRP A 153 19.21 -19.22 18.72
C TRP A 153 20.34 -20.06 19.33
N ASP A 154 20.06 -21.32 19.67
CA ASP A 154 20.99 -22.17 20.41
C ASP A 154 21.79 -23.16 19.55
N PHE A 155 21.47 -23.29 18.26
CA PHE A 155 22.05 -24.27 17.32
C PHE A 155 21.94 -25.75 17.73
N THR A 156 21.14 -26.07 18.75
CA THR A 156 20.89 -27.45 19.20
C THR A 156 19.61 -28.03 18.62
N THR A 157 18.66 -27.16 18.26
CA THR A 157 17.32 -27.55 17.78
C THR A 157 17.18 -27.27 16.29
N SER A 158 16.62 -28.23 15.55
CA SER A 158 16.37 -28.06 14.12
C SER A 158 15.19 -27.11 13.85
N ILE A 159 15.21 -26.40 12.73
CA ILE A 159 14.08 -25.55 12.29
C ILE A 159 12.76 -26.35 12.24
N PRO A 160 12.69 -27.55 11.63
CA PRO A 160 11.46 -28.33 11.60
C PRO A 160 10.91 -28.66 13.00
N GLU A 161 11.76 -29.09 13.94
CA GLU A 161 11.31 -29.39 15.31
C GLU A 161 10.73 -28.14 15.99
N LEU A 162 11.47 -27.03 15.92
CA LEU A 162 11.06 -25.79 16.55
C LEU A 162 9.73 -25.27 15.96
N MET A 163 9.63 -25.18 14.62
CA MET A 163 8.44 -24.62 13.98
C MET A 163 7.21 -25.50 14.18
N GLN A 164 7.34 -26.83 14.18
CA GLN A 164 6.25 -27.73 14.56
C GLN A 164 5.78 -27.48 16.00
N SER A 165 6.72 -27.31 16.92
CA SER A 165 6.41 -27.07 18.33
C SER A 165 5.76 -25.70 18.57
N LEU A 166 6.25 -24.65 17.91
CA LEU A 166 5.66 -23.32 17.95
C LEU A 166 4.25 -23.30 17.33
N ASN A 167 4.07 -23.99 16.20
CA ASN A 167 2.76 -24.11 15.57
C ASN A 167 1.76 -24.87 16.45
N ALA A 168 2.20 -25.92 17.15
CA ALA A 168 1.36 -26.67 18.08
C ALA A 168 0.88 -25.79 19.24
N VAL A 169 1.75 -24.96 19.83
CA VAL A 169 1.31 -24.04 20.91
C VAL A 169 0.43 -22.91 20.38
N ALA A 170 0.66 -22.43 19.16
CA ALA A 170 -0.21 -21.44 18.51
C ALA A 170 -1.62 -22.00 18.24
N ASN A 171 -1.71 -23.20 17.67
CA ASN A 171 -2.98 -23.88 17.40
C ASN A 171 -3.74 -24.24 18.69
N SER A 172 -3.04 -24.41 19.80
CA SER A 172 -3.67 -24.62 21.10
C SER A 172 -4.29 -23.36 21.72
N GLY A 173 -4.11 -22.19 21.09
CA GLY A 173 -4.61 -20.90 21.59
C GLY A 173 -3.78 -20.28 22.72
N LYS A 174 -2.74 -20.98 23.21
CA LYS A 174 -1.86 -20.49 24.28
C LYS A 174 -0.92 -19.37 23.83
N VAL A 175 -0.68 -19.26 22.53
CA VAL A 175 0.19 -18.25 21.92
C VAL A 175 -0.51 -17.69 20.68
N LEU A 176 -0.62 -16.37 20.57
CA LEU A 176 -1.30 -15.75 19.43
C LEU A 176 -0.31 -15.44 18.29
N TYR A 177 0.85 -14.89 18.58
CA TYR A 177 1.86 -14.49 17.61
C TYR A 177 3.24 -15.03 18.01
N LEU A 178 4.08 -15.27 17.01
CA LEU A 178 5.43 -15.77 17.20
C LEU A 178 6.43 -14.64 16.95
N GLY A 179 7.42 -14.53 17.83
CA GLY A 179 8.57 -13.66 17.68
C GLY A 179 9.86 -14.46 17.75
N VAL A 180 10.94 -13.84 17.30
CA VAL A 180 12.29 -14.36 17.42
C VAL A 180 13.21 -13.24 17.89
N SER A 181 14.19 -13.56 18.72
CA SER A 181 15.17 -12.61 19.24
C SER A 181 16.57 -13.13 19.01
N ASP A 182 17.52 -12.20 18.76
CA ASP A 182 18.96 -12.46 18.69
C ASP A 182 19.33 -13.72 17.88
N THR A 183 18.67 -13.88 16.74
CA THR A 183 18.76 -15.05 15.85
C THR A 183 19.33 -14.63 14.48
N PRO A 184 20.23 -15.42 13.86
CA PRO A 184 20.76 -15.06 12.55
C PRO A 184 19.68 -14.91 11.48
N ALA A 185 19.79 -13.89 10.61
CA ALA A 185 18.80 -13.59 9.57
C ALA A 185 18.43 -14.81 8.71
N TRP A 186 19.44 -15.56 8.25
CA TRP A 186 19.24 -16.74 7.42
C TRP A 186 18.44 -17.85 8.12
N VAL A 187 18.53 -17.97 9.46
CA VAL A 187 17.73 -18.93 10.23
C VAL A 187 16.28 -18.49 10.21
N VAL A 188 16.02 -17.20 10.44
CA VAL A 188 14.66 -16.63 10.44
C VAL A 188 14.00 -16.81 9.07
N SER A 189 14.68 -16.45 7.99
CA SER A 189 14.16 -16.65 6.62
C SER A 189 13.86 -18.12 6.33
N LYS A 190 14.76 -19.05 6.70
CA LYS A 190 14.51 -20.49 6.53
C LYS A 190 13.33 -20.99 7.38
N ALA A 191 13.15 -20.45 8.58
CA ALA A 191 12.07 -20.85 9.47
C ALA A 191 10.70 -20.34 8.99
N ASN A 192 10.63 -19.10 8.52
CA ASN A 192 9.42 -18.54 7.93
C ASN A 192 9.07 -19.22 6.59
N GLU A 193 10.09 -19.52 5.77
CA GLU A 193 9.90 -20.29 4.55
C GLU A 193 9.37 -21.71 4.85
N TYR A 194 9.94 -22.38 5.85
CA TYR A 194 9.41 -23.66 6.32
C TYR A 194 7.95 -23.51 6.77
N ALA A 195 7.59 -22.46 7.51
CA ALA A 195 6.23 -22.23 7.95
C ALA A 195 5.25 -22.03 6.79
N ARG A 196 5.59 -21.18 5.81
CA ARG A 196 4.77 -20.95 4.59
C ARG A 196 4.52 -22.25 3.85
N ASN A 197 5.57 -23.05 3.62
CA ASN A 197 5.49 -24.30 2.86
C ASN A 197 4.67 -25.40 3.56
N HIS A 198 4.40 -25.27 4.86
CA HIS A 198 3.65 -26.26 5.64
C HIS A 198 2.37 -25.69 6.26
N GLY A 199 1.91 -24.50 5.83
CA GLY A 199 0.70 -23.87 6.35
C GLY A 199 0.76 -23.56 7.84
N MET A 200 1.94 -23.24 8.37
CA MET A 200 2.17 -22.94 9.79
C MET A 200 2.29 -21.43 10.01
N ARG A 201 2.18 -21.03 11.27
CA ARG A 201 2.48 -19.64 11.66
C ARG A 201 3.98 -19.36 11.61
N GLY A 202 4.36 -18.30 10.90
CA GLY A 202 5.73 -17.77 10.88
C GLY A 202 5.99 -16.75 12.00
N PHE A 203 7.23 -16.32 12.13
CA PHE A 203 7.62 -15.21 13.00
C PHE A 203 7.11 -13.88 12.43
N SER A 204 6.48 -13.08 13.28
CA SER A 204 5.96 -11.75 12.92
C SER A 204 6.79 -10.60 13.49
N VAL A 205 7.65 -10.88 14.46
CA VAL A 205 8.45 -9.85 15.16
C VAL A 205 9.86 -10.36 15.38
N TYR A 206 10.84 -9.52 15.06
CA TYR A 206 12.23 -9.70 15.40
C TYR A 206 12.63 -8.75 16.53
N GLN A 207 13.17 -9.26 17.62
CA GLN A 207 13.77 -8.47 18.70
C GLN A 207 15.30 -8.58 18.66
N GLY A 208 16.02 -7.47 18.86
CA GLY A 208 17.49 -7.55 18.90
C GLY A 208 18.19 -6.23 19.22
N ARG A 209 19.52 -6.28 19.36
CA ARG A 209 20.34 -5.11 19.71
C ARG A 209 20.43 -4.13 18.56
N TRP A 210 19.95 -2.90 18.76
CA TRP A 210 20.15 -1.83 17.78
C TRP A 210 20.09 -0.46 18.42
N SER A 211 21.07 0.38 18.08
CA SER A 211 21.12 1.81 18.44
C SER A 211 21.97 2.56 17.42
N ALA A 212 22.02 3.90 17.52
CA ALA A 212 22.92 4.71 16.69
C ALA A 212 24.42 4.33 16.85
N ALA A 213 24.82 3.74 17.98
CA ALA A 213 26.20 3.28 18.21
C ALA A 213 26.45 1.82 17.80
N GLU A 214 25.40 0.99 17.74
CA GLU A 214 25.47 -0.46 17.48
C GLU A 214 24.56 -0.80 16.29
N ARG A 215 25.15 -0.79 15.09
CA ARG A 215 24.44 -0.82 13.79
C ARG A 215 24.54 -2.17 13.04
N ASP A 216 25.10 -3.22 13.66
CA ASP A 216 25.20 -4.55 13.03
C ASP A 216 23.84 -5.09 12.55
N PHE A 217 22.78 -4.70 13.25
CA PHE A 217 21.38 -4.98 12.92
C PHE A 217 20.99 -4.56 11.50
N GLU A 218 21.58 -3.47 11.00
CA GLU A 218 21.29 -2.89 9.68
C GLU A 218 21.83 -3.73 8.51
N ARG A 219 22.81 -4.62 8.77
CA ARG A 219 23.43 -5.45 7.72
C ARG A 219 22.46 -6.44 7.10
N GLU A 220 21.77 -7.21 7.94
CA GLU A 220 21.01 -8.39 7.51
C GLU A 220 19.62 -8.47 8.16
N ILE A 221 19.43 -7.91 9.37
CA ILE A 221 18.15 -8.05 10.07
C ILE A 221 17.08 -7.12 9.49
N ILE A 222 17.42 -5.86 9.18
CA ILE A 222 16.45 -4.94 8.55
C ILE A 222 16.04 -5.44 7.15
N PRO A 223 16.97 -5.83 6.25
CA PRO A 223 16.60 -6.44 4.97
C PRO A 223 15.72 -7.68 5.14
N MET A 224 16.10 -8.61 6.04
CA MET A 224 15.29 -9.81 6.30
C MET A 224 13.89 -9.46 6.81
N ALA A 225 13.76 -8.55 7.78
CA ALA A 225 12.47 -8.17 8.32
C ALA A 225 11.56 -7.51 7.28
N ARG A 226 12.13 -6.75 6.33
CA ARG A 226 11.39 -6.17 5.21
C ARG A 226 10.82 -7.26 4.30
N GLU A 227 11.65 -8.20 3.87
CA GLU A 227 11.25 -9.30 2.97
C GLU A 227 10.26 -10.26 3.63
N GLU A 228 10.43 -10.52 4.92
CA GLU A 228 9.57 -11.42 5.71
C GLU A 228 8.31 -10.73 6.27
N GLY A 229 8.14 -9.42 6.04
CA GLY A 229 6.99 -8.65 6.52
C GLY A 229 6.90 -8.57 8.06
N MET A 230 8.04 -8.50 8.74
CA MET A 230 8.16 -8.55 10.20
C MET A 230 8.30 -7.16 10.83
N ALA A 231 7.85 -7.04 12.08
CA ALA A 231 8.16 -5.90 12.94
C ALA A 231 9.55 -6.04 13.59
N LEU A 232 10.11 -4.92 14.02
CA LEU A 232 11.38 -4.83 14.73
C LEU A 232 11.15 -4.24 16.13
N CYS A 233 11.59 -4.97 17.16
CA CYS A 233 11.56 -4.51 18.55
C CYS A 233 12.99 -4.35 19.06
N PRO A 234 13.66 -3.22 18.80
CA PRO A 234 15.06 -3.08 19.21
C PRO A 234 15.19 -2.88 20.71
N TRP A 235 16.04 -3.68 21.34
CA TRP A 235 16.51 -3.42 22.70
C TRP A 235 17.81 -2.62 22.66
N GLY A 236 18.04 -1.83 23.71
CA GLY A 236 19.27 -1.03 23.83
C GLY A 236 19.30 0.23 22.95
N ALA A 237 18.17 0.66 22.38
CA ALA A 237 18.07 1.86 21.53
C ALA A 237 18.66 3.14 22.15
N LEU A 238 18.64 3.23 23.49
CA LEU A 238 19.21 4.34 24.27
C LEU A 238 20.71 4.16 24.62
N GLY A 239 21.42 3.25 23.95
CA GLY A 239 22.86 3.01 24.16
C GLY A 239 23.18 2.48 25.58
N GLY A 240 22.25 1.75 26.20
CA GLY A 240 22.40 1.26 27.58
C GLY A 240 22.45 2.37 28.65
N GLY A 241 22.07 3.60 28.31
CA GLY A 241 22.20 4.78 29.17
C GLY A 241 23.49 5.58 28.96
N ASN A 242 24.34 5.20 27.99
CA ASN A 242 25.58 5.90 27.68
C ASN A 242 25.40 7.14 26.80
N PHE A 243 24.21 7.34 26.21
CA PHE A 243 23.88 8.58 25.49
C PHE A 243 23.58 9.70 26.48
N THR A 244 24.64 10.41 26.88
CA THR A 244 24.60 11.51 27.84
C THR A 244 25.24 12.76 27.27
N THR A 245 24.75 13.92 27.71
CA THR A 245 25.31 15.24 27.36
C THR A 245 26.74 15.38 27.88
N GLU A 246 27.55 16.22 27.23
CA GLU A 246 28.91 16.51 27.69
C GLU A 246 28.96 17.00 29.15
N GLU A 247 28.01 17.83 29.57
CA GLU A 247 27.89 18.34 30.93
C GLU A 247 27.70 17.22 31.97
N LYS A 248 26.67 16.38 31.80
CA LYS A 248 26.45 15.20 32.67
C LYS A 248 27.63 14.25 32.72
N ARG A 249 28.34 14.07 31.59
CA ARG A 249 29.54 13.23 31.53
C ARG A 249 30.69 13.83 32.35
N LYS A 250 30.86 15.15 32.36
CA LYS A 250 31.84 15.85 33.22
C LYS A 250 31.47 15.78 34.69
N ASN A 251 30.18 15.76 35.01
CA ASN A 251 29.67 15.70 36.37
C ASN A 251 29.61 14.28 36.97
N ASN A 252 30.03 13.24 36.24
CA ASN A 252 30.00 11.83 36.69
C ASN A 252 28.60 11.34 37.14
N GLU A 253 27.52 11.89 36.57
CA GLU A 253 26.16 11.40 36.80
C GLU A 253 25.99 10.04 36.09
N GLN A 254 26.25 8.94 36.80
CA GLN A 254 26.22 7.58 36.24
C GLN A 254 24.79 7.01 36.16
N GLY A 255 24.50 6.34 35.03
CA GLY A 255 23.28 5.56 34.78
C GLY A 255 23.39 4.11 35.26
N ARG A 256 23.03 3.14 34.39
CA ARG A 256 23.22 1.70 34.68
C ARG A 256 24.70 1.35 34.66
N ASN A 257 25.13 0.44 35.52
CA ASN A 257 26.54 0.07 35.70
C ASN A 257 26.98 -1.04 34.72
N PHE A 258 27.03 -0.74 33.43
CA PHE A 258 27.54 -1.65 32.39
C PHE A 258 28.98 -1.32 31.92
N GLY A 259 29.70 -0.49 32.68
CA GLY A 259 31.02 0.02 32.32
C GLY A 259 30.97 1.43 31.69
N PRO A 260 32.13 2.06 31.45
CA PRO A 260 32.21 3.40 30.90
C PRO A 260 31.73 3.45 29.44
N ALA A 261 31.20 4.60 29.03
CA ALA A 261 30.82 4.85 27.64
C ALA A 261 32.03 4.68 26.71
N SER A 262 31.89 3.87 25.65
CA SER A 262 32.94 3.71 24.65
C SER A 262 33.09 4.97 23.79
N GLU A 263 34.21 5.08 23.06
CA GLU A 263 34.45 6.19 22.12
C GLU A 263 33.32 6.35 21.09
N LYS A 264 32.74 5.23 20.62
CA LYS A 264 31.56 5.23 19.75
C LYS A 264 30.36 5.92 20.40
N HIS A 265 30.06 5.58 21.66
CA HIS A 265 28.96 6.21 22.39
C HIS A 265 29.19 7.70 22.62
N ILE A 266 30.44 8.11 22.89
CA ILE A 266 30.81 9.52 23.06
C ILE A 266 30.62 10.30 21.75
N ALA A 267 31.09 9.76 20.63
CA ALA A 267 30.96 10.39 19.32
C ALA A 267 29.48 10.56 18.91
N ILE A 268 28.69 9.49 19.05
CA ILE A 268 27.25 9.52 18.80
C ILE A 268 26.54 10.50 19.74
N SER A 269 26.89 10.52 21.03
CA SER A 269 26.28 11.45 21.98
C SER A 269 26.45 12.91 21.56
N LYS A 270 27.60 13.28 21.01
CA LYS A 270 27.84 14.66 20.53
C LYS A 270 26.89 15.05 19.40
N LYS A 271 26.67 14.13 18.44
CA LYS A 271 25.73 14.34 17.33
C LYS A 271 24.28 14.39 17.82
N LEU A 272 23.88 13.43 18.65
CA LEU A 272 22.54 13.41 19.25
C LEU A 272 22.28 14.66 20.09
N GLU A 273 23.26 15.14 20.86
CA GLU A 273 23.13 16.36 21.67
C GLU A 273 22.98 17.62 20.80
N ALA A 274 23.69 17.70 19.67
CA ALA A 274 23.56 18.82 18.75
C ALA A 274 22.15 18.90 18.15
N VAL A 275 21.62 17.77 17.66
CA VAL A 275 20.25 17.69 17.14
C VAL A 275 19.22 17.95 18.24
N ALA A 276 19.45 17.43 19.45
CA ALA A 276 18.57 17.65 20.58
C ALA A 276 18.44 19.14 20.95
N LYS A 277 19.56 19.89 20.92
CA LYS A 277 19.56 21.35 21.14
C LYS A 277 18.81 22.10 20.05
N GLN A 278 18.92 21.68 18.79
CA GLN A 278 18.20 22.30 17.68
C GLN A 278 16.68 22.11 17.78
N LYS A 279 16.23 20.94 18.27
CA LYS A 279 14.81 20.60 18.41
C LYS A 279 14.23 20.84 19.80
N ASP A 280 15.00 21.48 20.69
CA ASP A 280 14.62 21.74 22.10
C ASP A 280 14.06 20.49 22.81
N THR A 281 14.82 19.39 22.75
CA THR A 281 14.39 18.10 23.31
C THR A 281 15.53 17.35 23.99
N GLN A 282 15.24 16.18 24.56
CA GLN A 282 16.23 15.36 25.25
C GLN A 282 17.04 14.51 24.26
N ILE A 283 18.33 14.30 24.56
CA ILE A 283 19.24 13.45 23.77
C ILE A 283 18.69 12.03 23.56
N THR A 284 18.04 11.47 24.58
CA THR A 284 17.41 10.15 24.54
C THR A 284 16.22 10.10 23.59
N SER A 285 15.51 11.22 23.44
CA SER A 285 14.36 11.34 22.54
C SER A 285 14.79 11.30 21.08
N ILE A 286 15.92 11.95 20.74
CA ILE A 286 16.54 11.84 19.41
C ILE A 286 17.01 10.41 19.13
N ALA A 287 17.59 9.72 20.11
CA ALA A 287 18.03 8.33 19.95
C ALA A 287 16.88 7.35 19.65
N LEU A 288 15.71 7.54 20.29
CA LEU A 288 14.51 6.74 19.99
C LEU A 288 13.92 7.09 18.62
N ALA A 289 13.89 8.38 18.26
CA ALA A 289 13.44 8.81 16.93
C ALA A 289 14.33 8.22 15.83
N TYR A 290 15.66 8.18 16.03
CA TYR A 290 16.62 7.63 15.08
C TYR A 290 16.28 6.20 14.63
N VAL A 291 16.07 5.26 15.56
CA VAL A 291 15.74 3.88 15.18
C VAL A 291 14.36 3.76 14.53
N ARG A 292 13.39 4.59 14.93
CA ARG A 292 12.03 4.60 14.36
C ARG A 292 11.97 5.07 12.91
N HIS A 293 12.89 5.94 12.48
CA HIS A 293 12.91 6.46 11.11
C HIS A 293 13.49 5.47 10.09
N LYS A 294 14.27 4.49 10.55
CA LYS A 294 15.02 3.58 9.68
C LYS A 294 14.18 2.42 9.13
N TYR A 295 13.02 2.12 9.72
CA TYR A 295 12.07 1.10 9.24
C TYR A 295 10.64 1.37 9.76
N PRO A 296 9.57 1.07 8.99
CA PRO A 296 8.19 1.32 9.39
C PRO A 296 7.78 0.67 10.72
N PHE A 297 7.92 -0.66 10.83
CA PHE A 297 7.35 -1.42 11.93
C PHE A 297 8.32 -1.54 13.12
N VAL A 298 8.94 -0.42 13.52
CA VAL A 298 9.86 -0.36 14.66
C VAL A 298 9.12 0.05 15.94
N TYR A 299 9.28 -0.76 17.00
CA TYR A 299 8.73 -0.55 18.34
C TYR A 299 9.86 -0.64 19.37
N PRO A 300 10.57 0.47 19.64
CA PRO A 300 11.71 0.44 20.56
C PRO A 300 11.29 -0.03 21.96
N ILE A 301 12.08 -0.95 22.51
CA ILE A 301 11.88 -1.44 23.87
C ILE A 301 12.51 -0.43 24.83
N VAL A 302 11.66 0.26 25.58
CA VAL A 302 12.06 1.23 26.58
C VAL A 302 11.91 0.61 27.97
N GLY A 303 12.95 0.72 28.78
CA GLY A 303 12.95 0.24 30.16
C GLY A 303 13.44 1.32 31.10
N GLY A 304 12.90 1.35 32.31
CA GLY A 304 13.21 2.39 33.28
C GLY A 304 12.74 2.04 34.68
N ARG A 305 13.29 2.74 35.66
CA ARG A 305 12.94 2.61 37.09
C ARG A 305 12.29 3.89 37.65
N LYS A 306 11.98 4.84 36.75
CA LYS A 306 11.46 6.16 37.07
C LYS A 306 10.42 6.55 36.03
N ILE A 307 9.26 7.02 36.48
CA ILE A 307 8.18 7.50 35.62
C ILE A 307 8.65 8.66 34.71
N ASP A 308 9.52 9.54 35.21
CA ASP A 308 9.99 10.68 34.41
C ASP A 308 10.81 10.27 33.18
N HIS A 309 11.52 9.14 33.23
CA HIS A 309 12.17 8.60 32.04
C HIS A 309 11.14 8.13 31.01
N LEU A 310 10.04 7.52 31.48
CA LEU A 310 8.96 7.08 30.60
C LEU A 310 8.24 8.27 29.96
N LYS A 311 8.00 9.37 30.69
CA LYS A 311 7.48 10.63 30.13
C LYS A 311 8.35 11.14 28.97
N GLY A 312 9.66 11.24 29.19
CA GLY A 312 10.58 11.68 28.14
C GLY A 312 10.61 10.75 26.92
N ASN A 313 10.47 9.43 27.14
CA ASN A 313 10.35 8.47 26.04
C ASN A 313 9.05 8.66 25.25
N ILE A 314 7.93 8.97 25.91
CA ILE A 314 6.64 9.25 25.25
C ILE A 314 6.72 10.52 24.41
N GLU A 315 7.32 11.59 24.94
CA GLU A 315 7.55 12.84 24.20
C GLU A 315 8.35 12.61 22.91
N ALA A 316 9.31 11.67 22.93
CA ALA A 316 10.09 11.29 21.76
C ALA A 316 9.27 10.78 20.58
N LEU A 317 8.04 10.33 20.81
CA LEU A 317 7.17 9.82 19.74
C LEU A 317 6.77 10.90 18.75
N GLY A 318 6.68 12.16 19.19
CA GLY A 318 6.29 13.30 18.36
C GLY A 318 7.46 13.92 17.58
N LEU A 319 8.66 13.34 17.67
CA LEU A 319 9.85 13.86 16.98
C LEU A 319 10.03 13.22 15.61
N GLU A 320 10.31 14.07 14.62
CA GLU A 320 10.72 13.68 13.28
C GLU A 320 12.15 14.11 13.00
N LEU A 321 12.92 13.22 12.37
CA LEU A 321 14.29 13.45 11.93
C LEU A 321 14.32 13.49 10.40
N SER A 322 14.96 14.53 9.86
CA SER A 322 15.27 14.64 8.44
C SER A 322 16.35 13.62 8.02
N GLU A 323 16.44 13.34 6.72
CA GLU A 323 17.50 12.48 6.18
C GLU A 323 18.90 13.05 6.49
N GLU A 324 19.07 14.37 6.43
CA GLU A 324 20.34 15.03 6.77
C GLU A 324 20.73 14.82 8.24
N GLU A 325 19.78 14.90 9.16
CA GLU A 325 20.02 14.63 10.59
C GLU A 325 20.38 13.16 10.84
N ILE A 326 19.74 12.24 10.12
CA ILE A 326 20.06 10.81 10.19
C ILE A 326 21.48 10.55 9.64
N ASP A 327 21.81 11.14 8.49
CA ASP A 327 23.14 11.01 7.88
C ASP A 327 24.24 11.64 8.76
N ASP A 328 23.94 12.74 9.45
CA ASP A 328 24.87 13.38 10.40
C ASP A 328 25.14 12.48 11.62
N ILE A 329 24.11 11.84 12.16
CA ILE A 329 24.25 10.86 13.24
C ILE A 329 25.03 9.63 12.76
N ASP A 330 24.70 9.10 11.58
CA ASP A 330 25.40 7.96 10.97
C ASP A 330 26.89 8.26 10.76
N SER A 331 27.24 9.51 10.44
CA SER A 331 28.62 9.92 10.19
C SER A 331 29.53 9.89 11.43
N ALA A 332 28.96 9.83 12.64
CA ALA A 332 29.74 9.91 13.88
C ALA A 332 30.67 8.71 14.08
N VAL A 333 30.31 7.56 13.54
CA VAL A 333 31.07 6.31 13.65
C VAL A 333 31.08 5.62 12.29
N PRO A 334 32.24 5.19 11.76
CA PRO A 334 32.30 4.40 10.55
C PRO A 334 31.44 3.15 10.65
N PHE A 335 30.64 2.88 9.61
CA PHE A 335 29.86 1.66 9.49
C PHE A 335 30.32 0.88 8.27
N GLU A 336 30.91 -0.29 8.51
CA GLU A 336 31.30 -1.21 7.45
C GLU A 336 30.15 -2.19 7.21
N ILE A 337 29.43 -2.04 6.08
CA ILE A 337 28.33 -2.95 5.74
C ILE A 337 28.81 -4.38 5.49
N GLY A 338 30.04 -4.55 4.98
CA GLY A 338 30.67 -5.84 4.71
C GLY A 338 30.27 -6.46 3.36
N PHE A 339 31.01 -7.50 2.94
CA PHE A 339 30.72 -8.25 1.72
C PHE A 339 29.50 -9.18 1.92
N PRO A 340 28.60 -9.32 0.92
CA PRO A 340 28.65 -8.76 -0.44
C PRO A 340 28.04 -7.36 -0.58
N MET A 341 27.44 -6.80 0.46
CA MET A 341 26.66 -5.56 0.37
C MET A 341 27.50 -4.35 -0.03
N ASN A 342 28.74 -4.23 0.46
CA ASN A 342 29.66 -3.17 0.04
C ASN A 342 30.00 -3.28 -1.46
N PHE A 343 30.25 -4.48 -1.96
CA PHE A 343 30.52 -4.75 -3.37
C PHE A 343 29.31 -4.44 -4.24
N LEU A 344 28.09 -4.68 -3.76
CA LEU A 344 26.87 -4.42 -4.52
C LEU A 344 26.49 -2.93 -4.53
N PHE A 345 26.49 -2.28 -3.36
CA PHE A 345 25.88 -0.95 -3.19
C PHE A 345 26.89 0.20 -3.05
N GLU A 346 28.14 -0.09 -2.70
CA GLU A 346 29.19 0.93 -2.55
C GLU A 346 30.16 0.95 -3.74
N PHE A 347 29.97 0.04 -4.70
CA PHE A 347 30.66 0.11 -5.99
C PHE A 347 30.32 1.42 -6.72
N GLY A 348 31.33 2.23 -7.03
CA GLY A 348 31.13 3.57 -7.58
C GLY A 348 31.11 4.70 -6.53
N GLY A 349 31.43 4.41 -5.26
CA GLY A 349 31.68 5.41 -4.22
C GLY A 349 30.46 5.90 -3.44
N LYS A 350 29.30 5.27 -3.62
CA LYS A 350 28.11 5.49 -2.78
C LYS A 350 28.32 4.87 -1.40
N LYS A 351 27.61 5.37 -0.38
CA LYS A 351 27.53 4.74 0.95
C LYS A 351 26.24 3.97 1.08
N TYR A 352 26.28 2.76 1.62
CA TYR A 352 25.08 1.95 1.79
C TYR A 352 24.03 2.65 2.68
N LYS A 353 22.76 2.58 2.26
CA LYS A 353 21.59 2.98 3.06
C LYS A 353 20.55 1.86 3.04
N ASN A 354 19.80 1.70 4.14
CA ASN A 354 18.82 0.62 4.27
C ASN A 354 17.65 0.70 3.26
N ASN A 355 17.40 1.86 2.66
CA ASN A 355 16.36 2.08 1.65
C ASN A 355 16.89 1.94 0.21
N MET A 356 18.14 1.51 0.01
CA MET A 356 18.68 1.26 -1.32
C MET A 356 17.98 0.08 -2.01
N THR A 357 17.92 0.15 -3.33
CA THR A 357 17.21 -0.81 -4.20
C THR A 357 18.10 -1.33 -5.31
N SER A 358 17.54 -2.17 -6.20
CA SER A 358 18.23 -2.60 -7.42
C SER A 358 18.77 -1.43 -8.27
N SER A 359 18.14 -0.25 -8.27
CA SER A 359 18.66 0.93 -8.98
C SER A 359 19.93 1.52 -8.35
N ASP A 360 20.18 1.21 -7.08
CA ASP A 360 21.35 1.69 -6.34
C ASP A 360 22.55 0.75 -6.44
N VAL A 361 22.35 -0.46 -6.94
CA VAL A 361 23.43 -1.44 -7.15
C VAL A 361 24.41 -0.89 -8.20
N GLY A 362 25.64 -0.61 -7.77
CA GLY A 362 26.62 0.10 -8.57
C GLY A 362 26.99 -0.60 -9.87
N LEU A 363 27.01 -1.93 -9.88
CA LEU A 363 27.27 -2.72 -11.10
C LEU A 363 26.12 -2.65 -12.11
N LEU A 364 24.88 -2.52 -11.65
CA LEU A 364 23.72 -2.43 -12.54
C LEU A 364 23.63 -1.07 -13.23
N ALA A 365 24.18 -0.01 -12.64
CA ALA A 365 24.25 1.31 -13.27
C ALA A 365 24.99 1.31 -14.62
N TYR A 366 25.89 0.34 -14.87
CA TYR A 366 26.59 0.20 -16.14
C TYR A 366 25.74 -0.45 -17.24
N ALA A 367 24.67 -1.15 -16.89
CA ALA A 367 23.74 -1.76 -17.83
C ALA A 367 22.66 -0.78 -18.32
N GLY A 368 22.56 0.41 -17.70
CA GLY A 368 21.55 1.42 -17.98
C GLY A 368 20.80 1.84 -16.71
N PRO A 369 19.96 2.89 -16.78
CA PRO A 369 19.12 3.29 -15.66
C PRO A 369 18.08 2.21 -15.39
N LEU A 370 18.07 1.68 -14.17
CA LEU A 370 17.01 0.80 -13.69
C LEU A 370 16.00 1.62 -12.90
N GLU A 371 14.74 1.53 -13.30
CA GLU A 371 13.64 1.96 -12.45
C GLU A 371 13.42 0.89 -11.38
N SER A 372 13.57 1.27 -10.11
CA SER A 372 13.26 0.38 -9.00
C SER A 372 11.96 0.85 -8.35
N HIS A 373 11.04 -0.09 -8.19
CA HIS A 373 9.91 0.10 -7.29
C HIS A 373 10.39 -0.33 -5.90
N LEU A 374 10.66 0.62 -5.01
CA LEU A 374 10.58 0.29 -3.59
C LEU A 374 9.16 -0.26 -3.39
N PRO A 375 8.97 -1.47 -2.82
CA PRO A 375 7.74 -1.69 -2.07
C PRO A 375 7.79 -0.58 -1.02
N THR A 376 6.91 0.41 -1.12
CA THR A 376 6.85 1.54 -0.19
C THR A 376 6.78 0.96 1.21
N THR A 377 7.94 0.89 1.87
CA THR A 377 8.03 0.69 3.30
C THR A 377 7.21 1.81 3.87
N ALA A 378 6.08 1.47 4.48
CA ALA A 378 5.14 2.40 5.09
C ALA A 378 5.88 3.46 5.90
N THR A 379 6.20 4.60 5.29
CA THR A 379 6.87 5.70 5.97
C THR A 379 5.98 6.05 7.15
N THR A 380 6.53 5.96 8.36
CA THR A 380 5.87 6.42 9.57
C THR A 380 5.60 7.91 9.38
N THR A 381 4.44 8.24 8.82
CA THR A 381 3.91 9.60 8.78
C THR A 381 3.03 9.73 10.00
N ILE A 382 3.53 10.42 11.03
CA ILE A 382 2.65 11.07 11.99
C ILE A 382 2.06 12.27 11.24
N ILE A 383 0.82 12.09 10.78
CA ILE A 383 -0.22 13.10 10.57
C ILE A 383 0.31 14.54 10.41
N HIS A 384 0.76 14.89 9.21
CA HIS A 384 0.22 16.07 8.54
C HIS A 384 -0.69 15.55 7.42
N PHE A 385 -1.96 15.95 7.42
CA PHE A 385 -2.94 15.55 6.41
C PHE A 385 -2.47 15.94 5.00
N LYS A 386 -1.82 14.99 4.31
CA LYS A 386 -1.77 14.86 2.85
C LYS A 386 -1.85 13.37 2.54
N MET A 387 -3.06 12.88 2.23
CA MET A 387 -3.25 11.51 1.77
C MET A 387 -2.72 11.39 0.34
N GLU A 388 -1.67 10.58 0.13
CA GLU A 388 -1.29 10.13 -1.20
C GLU A 388 -2.39 9.25 -1.79
N THR A 389 -2.64 9.40 -3.08
CA THR A 389 -3.72 8.71 -3.78
C THR A 389 -3.41 7.22 -3.89
N ASN A 390 -4.13 6.35 -3.19
CA ASN A 390 -3.99 4.90 -3.36
C ASN A 390 -4.37 4.49 -4.80
N ILE A 391 -3.48 3.78 -5.50
CA ILE A 391 -3.70 3.25 -6.85
C ILE A 391 -3.87 1.73 -6.76
N ILE A 392 -4.93 1.20 -7.38
CA ILE A 392 -5.27 -0.23 -7.46
C ILE A 392 -4.90 -0.72 -8.86
N SER A 393 -4.08 -1.78 -8.93
CA SER A 393 -3.83 -2.50 -10.18
C SER A 393 -5.04 -3.36 -10.57
N LEU A 394 -5.44 -3.31 -11.83
CA LEU A 394 -6.49 -4.13 -12.43
C LEU A 394 -5.87 -5.32 -13.18
N SER A 395 -5.01 -6.09 -12.50
CA SER A 395 -4.24 -7.20 -13.10
C SER A 395 -5.09 -8.30 -13.72
N GLU A 396 -6.36 -8.44 -13.31
CA GLU A 396 -7.31 -9.43 -13.83
C GLU A 396 -8.23 -8.86 -14.92
N PHE A 397 -8.15 -7.56 -15.22
CA PHE A 397 -8.99 -6.95 -16.25
C PHE A 397 -8.48 -7.32 -17.65
N ARG A 398 -9.38 -7.79 -18.52
CA ARG A 398 -9.08 -8.28 -19.87
C ARG A 398 -10.03 -7.66 -20.89
N LEU A 399 -9.57 -7.50 -22.13
CA LEU A 399 -10.49 -7.20 -23.23
C LEU A 399 -11.40 -8.42 -23.45
N PRO A 400 -12.72 -8.23 -23.58
CA PRO A 400 -13.62 -9.33 -23.90
C PRO A 400 -13.20 -10.04 -25.20
N GLY A 401 -13.04 -11.37 -25.13
CA GLY A 401 -12.55 -12.17 -26.26
C GLY A 401 -11.03 -12.38 -26.32
N TYR A 402 -10.25 -11.69 -25.47
CA TYR A 402 -8.79 -11.83 -25.35
C TYR A 402 -8.38 -12.12 -23.89
N PRO A 403 -8.73 -13.31 -23.35
CA PRO A 403 -8.60 -13.61 -21.92
C PRO A 403 -7.15 -13.74 -21.42
N ASP A 404 -6.21 -14.02 -22.32
CA ASP A 404 -4.84 -14.36 -21.94
C ASP A 404 -3.87 -13.16 -21.97
N THR A 405 -4.35 -11.96 -22.32
CA THR A 405 -3.49 -10.77 -22.48
C THR A 405 -3.74 -9.74 -21.38
N PRO A 406 -2.80 -9.54 -20.44
CA PRO A 406 -2.87 -8.47 -19.46
C PRO A 406 -2.86 -7.10 -20.14
N LEU A 407 -3.78 -6.22 -19.74
CA LEU A 407 -3.87 -4.88 -20.31
C LEU A 407 -2.84 -3.95 -19.69
N HIS A 408 -2.12 -3.26 -20.56
CA HIS A 408 -1.22 -2.18 -20.21
C HIS A 408 -1.81 -0.86 -20.66
N LEU A 409 -1.60 0.19 -19.87
CA LEU A 409 -1.98 1.54 -20.18
C LEU A 409 -0.74 2.43 -20.06
N ASN A 410 -0.37 3.10 -21.15
CA ASN A 410 0.83 3.92 -21.22
C ASN A 410 2.12 3.19 -20.80
N GLY A 411 2.27 1.92 -21.20
CA GLY A 411 3.46 1.11 -20.91
C GLY A 411 3.55 0.52 -19.49
N ALA A 412 2.54 0.72 -18.64
CA ALA A 412 2.44 0.15 -17.30
C ALA A 412 1.19 -0.74 -17.15
N PRO A 413 1.12 -1.67 -16.19
CA PRO A 413 -0.10 -2.43 -15.92
C PRO A 413 -1.30 -1.52 -15.65
N LEU A 414 -2.46 -1.85 -16.24
CA LEU A 414 -3.69 -1.07 -16.07
C LEU A 414 -4.01 -0.86 -14.58
N SER A 415 -4.16 0.40 -14.19
CA SER A 415 -4.38 0.79 -12.79
C SER A 415 -5.41 1.92 -12.68
N ILE A 416 -6.14 1.95 -11.57
CA ILE A 416 -7.16 2.97 -11.25
C ILE A 416 -6.96 3.52 -9.85
N VAL A 417 -7.52 4.70 -9.55
CA VAL A 417 -7.53 5.24 -8.19
C VAL A 417 -8.49 4.43 -7.30
N ASP A 418 -8.04 4.10 -6.09
CA ASP A 418 -8.92 3.62 -5.03
C ASP A 418 -9.88 4.74 -4.63
N THR A 419 -11.15 4.59 -4.99
CA THR A 419 -12.16 5.61 -4.70
C THR A 419 -12.73 5.49 -3.28
N SER A 420 -12.39 4.44 -2.52
CA SER A 420 -12.88 4.24 -1.14
C SER A 420 -12.33 5.30 -0.17
N ILE A 421 -11.21 5.93 -0.53
CA ILE A 421 -10.53 6.98 0.25
C ILE A 421 -11.00 8.42 -0.08
N LEU A 422 -11.91 8.60 -1.05
CA LEU A 422 -12.42 9.92 -1.47
C LEU A 422 -13.52 10.43 -0.51
N THR A 423 -13.11 11.07 0.59
CA THR A 423 -13.98 11.80 1.52
C THR A 423 -14.02 13.30 1.19
N ALA A 424 -15.09 13.99 1.63
CA ALA A 424 -15.35 15.40 1.28
C ALA A 424 -14.29 16.40 1.79
N GLU A 425 -13.38 15.97 2.67
CA GLU A 425 -12.40 16.82 3.37
C GLU A 425 -10.96 16.71 2.82
N ASN A 426 -10.72 15.96 1.72
CA ASN A 426 -9.37 15.77 1.16
C ASN A 426 -9.01 16.84 0.10
N PRO A 427 -7.99 17.71 0.32
CA PRO A 427 -7.77 18.86 -0.56
C PRO A 427 -6.99 18.54 -1.84
N THR A 428 -6.09 17.56 -1.88
CA THR A 428 -5.18 17.34 -3.02
C THR A 428 -4.98 15.86 -3.33
N LEU A 429 -5.38 15.43 -4.53
CA LEU A 429 -4.95 14.17 -5.11
C LEU A 429 -3.60 14.40 -5.80
N THR A 430 -2.54 13.75 -5.32
CA THR A 430 -1.20 13.77 -5.93
C THR A 430 -0.92 12.44 -6.63
N ASN A 431 -0.07 12.45 -7.67
CA ASN A 431 0.37 11.25 -8.41
C ASN A 431 -0.71 10.55 -9.27
N ILE A 432 -1.73 11.27 -9.75
CA ILE A 432 -2.68 10.74 -10.75
C ILE A 432 -2.19 11.12 -12.15
N THR A 433 -1.70 10.15 -12.92
CA THR A 433 -1.41 10.36 -14.35
C THR A 433 -2.70 10.47 -15.16
N PRO A 434 -2.68 11.12 -16.35
CA PRO A 434 -3.85 11.21 -17.23
C PRO A 434 -4.46 9.84 -17.55
N ALA A 435 -3.60 8.87 -17.84
CA ALA A 435 -3.95 7.47 -18.07
C ALA A 435 -4.76 6.86 -16.90
N ILE A 436 -4.22 6.91 -15.67
CA ILE A 436 -4.88 6.36 -14.48
C ILE A 436 -6.19 7.10 -14.18
N GLY A 437 -6.19 8.41 -14.35
CA GLY A 437 -7.36 9.25 -14.14
C GLY A 437 -8.51 8.89 -15.07
N LEU A 438 -8.28 8.85 -16.39
CA LEU A 438 -9.30 8.47 -17.37
C LEU A 438 -9.76 7.01 -17.17
N ALA A 439 -8.83 6.09 -16.89
CA ALA A 439 -9.16 4.70 -16.57
C ALA A 439 -10.09 4.60 -15.35
N THR A 440 -9.83 5.41 -14.31
CA THR A 440 -10.69 5.47 -13.12
C THR A 440 -12.09 5.95 -13.46
N LEU A 441 -12.22 7.04 -14.21
CA LEU A 441 -13.51 7.61 -14.60
C LEU A 441 -14.36 6.59 -15.37
N LEU A 442 -13.77 5.99 -16.40
CA LEU A 442 -14.46 5.03 -17.27
C LEU A 442 -14.79 3.74 -16.52
N TYR A 443 -13.83 3.16 -15.77
CA TYR A 443 -14.05 1.93 -15.01
C TYR A 443 -15.16 2.07 -13.95
N LYS A 444 -15.13 3.16 -13.18
CA LYS A 444 -16.12 3.41 -12.12
C LYS A 444 -17.50 3.74 -12.67
N TRP A 445 -17.58 4.26 -13.90
CA TRP A 445 -18.85 4.46 -14.59
C TRP A 445 -19.37 3.15 -15.22
N ASN A 446 -18.57 2.50 -16.07
CA ASN A 446 -18.84 1.18 -16.63
C ASN A 446 -17.54 0.51 -17.15
N PRO A 447 -17.16 -0.68 -16.67
CA PRO A 447 -15.94 -1.37 -17.11
C PRO A 447 -15.89 -1.66 -18.63
N ASN A 448 -17.01 -1.93 -19.30
CA ASN A 448 -17.04 -2.14 -20.75
C ASN A 448 -16.72 -0.86 -21.54
N ALA A 449 -17.01 0.32 -20.98
CA ALA A 449 -16.60 1.58 -21.58
C ALA A 449 -15.08 1.76 -21.52
N LEU A 450 -14.44 1.34 -20.42
CA LEU A 450 -12.97 1.30 -20.34
C LEU A 450 -12.39 0.29 -21.34
N ALA A 451 -12.98 -0.91 -21.45
CA ALA A 451 -12.53 -1.89 -22.44
C ALA A 451 -12.58 -1.30 -23.87
N ALA A 452 -13.70 -0.66 -24.28
CA ALA A 452 -13.80 -0.01 -25.60
C ALA A 452 -12.80 1.11 -25.83
N PHE A 453 -12.49 1.85 -24.77
CA PHE A 453 -11.49 2.89 -24.84
C PHE A 453 -10.07 2.32 -25.03
N LEU A 454 -9.76 1.17 -24.42
CA LEU A 454 -8.44 0.51 -24.48
C LEU A 454 -8.25 -0.41 -25.69
N ASP A 455 -9.33 -0.77 -26.38
CA ASP A 455 -9.31 -1.67 -27.54
C ASP A 455 -8.80 -0.94 -28.79
N LEU A 456 -7.48 -0.94 -28.97
CA LEU A 456 -6.81 -0.26 -30.09
C LEU A 456 -7.05 -0.94 -31.43
N ASP A 457 -7.44 -2.22 -31.42
CA ASP A 457 -7.66 -3.02 -32.62
C ASP A 457 -9.10 -2.90 -33.15
N ALA A 458 -10.00 -2.32 -32.34
CA ALA A 458 -11.37 -1.99 -32.74
C ALA A 458 -11.45 -0.77 -33.67
N TRP A 459 -12.13 -0.96 -34.80
CA TRP A 459 -12.35 0.05 -35.86
C TRP A 459 -13.56 0.97 -35.61
N PHE A 460 -13.64 1.57 -34.42
CA PHE A 460 -14.67 2.57 -34.09
C PHE A 460 -14.09 3.76 -33.32
N SER A 461 -14.69 4.93 -33.47
CA SER A 461 -14.53 6.05 -32.56
C SER A 461 -15.49 5.88 -31.39
N MET A 462 -15.04 6.22 -30.19
CA MET A 462 -15.86 6.23 -29.00
C MET A 462 -15.76 7.58 -28.35
N THR A 463 -16.91 8.12 -27.96
CA THR A 463 -17.01 9.41 -27.27
C THR A 463 -17.89 9.26 -26.05
N TRP A 464 -17.31 9.50 -24.87
CA TRP A 464 -18.03 9.66 -23.62
C TRP A 464 -18.16 11.13 -23.28
N THR A 465 -19.38 11.58 -22.99
CA THR A 465 -19.65 12.94 -22.53
C THR A 465 -20.29 12.94 -21.15
N LEU A 466 -20.00 13.95 -20.34
CA LEU A 466 -20.70 14.23 -19.09
C LEU A 466 -21.17 15.68 -19.10
N SER A 467 -22.48 15.89 -19.06
CA SER A 467 -23.07 17.20 -18.81
C SER A 467 -23.45 17.34 -17.33
N THR A 468 -22.92 18.37 -16.67
CA THR A 468 -23.27 18.74 -15.30
C THR A 468 -24.18 19.97 -15.32
N ALA A 469 -25.30 19.90 -14.60
CA ALA A 469 -26.38 20.90 -14.63
C ALA A 469 -26.82 21.29 -16.07
N PRO A 470 -27.28 20.32 -16.88
CA PRO A 470 -27.54 20.51 -18.32
C PRO A 470 -28.59 21.58 -18.66
N ASP A 471 -29.38 22.03 -17.68
CA ASP A 471 -30.48 22.99 -17.87
C ASP A 471 -30.18 24.39 -17.26
N THR A 472 -28.91 24.70 -16.95
CA THR A 472 -28.52 26.01 -16.39
C THR A 472 -27.39 26.69 -17.17
N PRO A 473 -27.33 28.04 -17.24
CA PRO A 473 -26.25 28.77 -17.92
C PRO A 473 -24.84 28.52 -17.35
N THR A 474 -24.77 27.95 -16.15
CA THR A 474 -23.54 27.57 -15.46
C THR A 474 -23.13 26.12 -15.67
N GLY A 475 -23.82 25.40 -16.56
CA GLY A 475 -23.54 24.00 -16.87
C GLY A 475 -22.14 23.81 -17.45
N SER A 476 -21.54 22.65 -17.20
CA SER A 476 -20.27 22.25 -17.81
C SER A 476 -20.41 20.91 -18.51
N LYS A 477 -19.81 20.80 -19.70
CA LYS A 477 -19.75 19.55 -20.45
C LYS A 477 -18.30 19.07 -20.48
N LEU A 478 -18.07 17.83 -20.08
CA LEU A 478 -16.79 17.14 -20.18
C LEU A 478 -16.88 16.10 -21.28
N GLU A 479 -15.76 15.83 -21.94
CA GLU A 479 -15.69 14.86 -23.02
C GLU A 479 -14.38 14.08 -22.94
N ILE A 480 -14.48 12.78 -23.22
CA ILE A 480 -13.37 11.83 -23.35
C ILE A 480 -13.65 11.03 -24.62
N GLY A 481 -12.79 11.11 -25.60
CA GLY A 481 -12.92 10.42 -26.87
C GLY A 481 -11.64 9.72 -27.29
N ARG A 482 -11.81 8.64 -28.08
CA ARG A 482 -10.73 8.02 -28.84
C ARG A 482 -11.17 7.87 -30.28
N ILE A 483 -10.36 8.38 -31.20
CA ILE A 483 -10.53 8.21 -32.64
C ILE A 483 -9.24 7.59 -33.18
N GLY A 484 -9.32 6.34 -33.61
CA GLY A 484 -8.14 5.57 -34.01
C GLY A 484 -7.11 5.50 -32.88
N ASN A 485 -5.90 6.02 -33.14
CA ASN A 485 -4.82 6.10 -32.16
C ASN A 485 -4.72 7.46 -31.46
N GLN A 486 -5.71 8.33 -31.58
CA GLN A 486 -5.71 9.63 -30.91
C GLN A 486 -6.75 9.64 -29.79
N ILE A 487 -6.33 10.14 -28.63
CA ILE A 487 -7.17 10.35 -27.46
C ILE A 487 -7.35 11.85 -27.29
N THR A 488 -8.58 12.29 -27.13
CA THR A 488 -8.93 13.69 -26.89
C THR A 488 -9.82 13.78 -25.68
N PHE A 489 -9.51 14.65 -24.73
CA PHE A 489 -10.36 14.87 -23.57
C PHE A 489 -10.26 16.29 -23.04
N GLY A 490 -11.29 16.71 -22.30
CA GLY A 490 -11.29 18.01 -21.65
C GLY A 490 -12.70 18.54 -21.37
N SER A 491 -12.87 19.85 -21.45
CA SER A 491 -14.13 20.53 -21.15
C SER A 491 -14.57 21.43 -22.29
N LEU A 492 -15.88 21.40 -22.58
CA LEU A 492 -16.54 22.30 -23.51
C LEU A 492 -17.23 23.45 -22.77
N ASP A 493 -17.59 24.47 -23.52
CA ASP A 493 -18.43 25.56 -23.04
C ASP A 493 -19.88 25.10 -22.75
N SER A 494 -20.72 26.03 -22.32
CA SER A 494 -22.12 25.75 -21.98
C SER A 494 -22.99 25.42 -23.20
N SER A 495 -22.57 25.78 -24.41
CA SER A 495 -23.24 25.36 -25.65
C SER A 495 -22.89 23.90 -25.98
N GLY A 496 -21.72 23.44 -25.54
CA GLY A 496 -21.21 22.11 -25.84
C GLY A 496 -20.67 21.97 -27.26
N GLU A 497 -20.46 23.10 -27.96
CA GLU A 497 -19.94 23.18 -29.33
C GLU A 497 -18.46 23.59 -29.36
N ASN A 498 -17.98 24.38 -28.39
CA ASN A 498 -16.59 24.85 -28.38
C ASN A 498 -15.79 24.32 -27.18
N TRP A 499 -14.53 23.95 -27.45
CA TRP A 499 -13.58 23.53 -26.42
C TRP A 499 -13.11 24.71 -25.57
N LYS A 500 -13.18 24.56 -24.24
CA LYS A 500 -12.51 25.45 -23.27
C LYS A 500 -11.13 24.91 -22.89
N LEU A 501 -11.00 23.60 -22.87
CA LEU A 501 -9.75 22.86 -22.65
C LEU A 501 -9.86 21.59 -23.46
N MET A 502 -8.94 21.38 -24.40
CA MET A 502 -8.82 20.16 -25.20
C MET A 502 -7.39 19.68 -25.06
N LEU A 503 -7.22 18.45 -24.61
CA LEU A 503 -5.93 17.82 -24.38
C LEU A 503 -5.89 16.53 -25.18
N THR A 504 -4.85 16.39 -26.00
CA THR A 504 -4.76 15.31 -26.96
C THR A 504 -3.47 14.53 -26.80
N TYR A 505 -3.58 13.20 -26.93
CA TYR A 505 -2.47 12.27 -26.89
C TYR A 505 -2.54 11.33 -28.09
N ASN A 506 -1.38 11.02 -28.68
CA ASN A 506 -1.25 9.97 -29.67
C ASN A 506 -0.81 8.67 -28.98
N ILE A 507 -1.40 7.55 -29.40
CA ILE A 507 -1.08 6.21 -28.95
C ILE A 507 -0.12 5.60 -29.96
N VAL A 508 1.00 5.08 -29.46
CA VAL A 508 1.98 4.34 -30.27
C VAL A 508 1.37 2.99 -30.66
N LEU A 509 1.25 2.69 -31.97
CA LEU A 509 0.60 1.46 -32.45
C LEU A 509 1.55 0.31 -32.77
N GLU A 510 2.82 0.60 -33.04
CA GLU A 510 3.84 -0.39 -33.41
C GLU A 510 5.10 -0.17 -32.58
N ASP A 511 5.77 -1.26 -32.23
CA ASP A 511 7.13 -1.21 -31.72
C ASP A 511 8.02 -0.87 -32.94
N LYS A 512 8.54 0.36 -33.03
CA LYS A 512 9.48 0.69 -34.10
C LYS A 512 10.79 -0.05 -33.84
N ASP A 513 11.12 -1.02 -34.70
CA ASP A 513 12.45 -1.61 -34.78
C ASP A 513 13.48 -0.50 -35.04
N GLU A 514 14.64 -0.63 -34.39
CA GLU A 514 15.78 0.26 -34.50
C GLU A 514 16.34 0.21 -35.93
N ASP A 515 15.88 1.09 -36.82
CA ASP A 515 16.64 1.52 -37.99
C ASP A 515 16.03 2.80 -38.57
N GLU A 516 16.50 3.95 -38.07
CA GLU A 516 16.83 5.18 -38.82
C GLU A 516 17.03 6.35 -37.83
N GLY A 517 18.29 6.78 -37.69
CA GLY A 517 18.68 8.17 -37.38
C GLY A 517 18.19 8.81 -36.07
N GLU A 518 19.13 8.91 -35.11
CA GLU A 518 19.20 9.93 -34.03
C GLU A 518 17.91 10.29 -33.27
N SER A 519 17.87 9.86 -32.00
CA SER A 519 17.05 10.37 -30.89
C SER A 519 15.55 10.02 -30.86
N ALA A 520 15.22 8.75 -30.59
CA ALA A 520 13.95 8.41 -29.95
C ALA A 520 14.08 7.10 -29.17
N GLY A 521 13.92 7.15 -27.84
CA GLY A 521 13.89 5.94 -27.01
C GLY A 521 12.76 5.00 -27.43
N GLN A 522 13.03 3.69 -27.38
CA GLN A 522 12.12 2.59 -27.72
C GLN A 522 10.67 2.91 -27.29
N GLN A 523 9.81 3.20 -28.25
CA GLN A 523 8.39 3.45 -28.01
C GLN A 523 7.65 2.11 -28.07
N LYS A 524 7.19 1.64 -26.91
CA LYS A 524 6.37 0.42 -26.80
C LYS A 524 4.93 0.70 -27.24
N ARG A 525 4.30 -0.22 -27.97
CA ARG A 525 2.87 -0.19 -28.33
C ARG A 525 2.00 0.14 -27.11
N GLY A 526 1.07 1.07 -27.26
CA GLY A 526 0.17 1.53 -26.20
C GLY A 526 0.70 2.70 -25.34
N LYS A 527 1.91 3.21 -25.59
CA LYS A 527 2.42 4.44 -24.96
C LYS A 527 1.65 5.67 -25.43
N TRP A 528 1.30 6.56 -24.51
CA TRP A 528 0.62 7.82 -24.78
C TRP A 528 1.66 8.94 -24.88
N VAL A 529 1.61 9.68 -25.98
CA VAL A 529 2.51 10.80 -26.26
C VAL A 529 1.67 12.07 -26.39
N PRO A 530 1.91 13.11 -25.59
CA PRO A 530 1.20 14.38 -25.73
C PRO A 530 1.26 14.90 -27.17
N ASN A 531 0.16 15.43 -27.68
CA ASN A 531 0.05 15.99 -29.02
C ASN A 531 -0.18 17.51 -28.96
N PRO A 532 0.89 18.33 -29.04
CA PRO A 532 0.79 19.79 -29.01
C PRO A 532 0.11 20.42 -30.22
N LYS A 533 -0.09 19.67 -31.32
CA LYS A 533 -0.74 20.18 -32.53
C LYS A 533 -2.27 20.26 -32.40
N GLU A 534 -2.83 19.48 -31.49
CA GLU A 534 -4.29 19.32 -31.32
C GLU A 534 -4.74 19.69 -29.89
N SER A 535 -3.81 20.14 -29.04
CA SER A 535 -4.12 20.53 -27.65
C SER A 535 -4.28 22.05 -27.54
N MET A 536 -5.33 22.52 -26.87
CA MET A 536 -5.66 23.95 -26.77
C MET A 536 -6.35 24.32 -25.44
N VAL A 537 -6.20 25.58 -25.03
CA VAL A 537 -6.94 26.21 -23.92
C VAL A 537 -7.66 27.45 -24.46
N GLY A 538 -8.99 27.41 -24.46
CA GLY A 538 -9.80 28.37 -25.22
C GLY A 538 -9.36 28.34 -26.69
N GLU A 539 -9.12 29.49 -27.30
CA GLU A 539 -8.69 29.62 -28.70
C GLU A 539 -7.16 29.48 -28.92
N ARG A 540 -6.39 29.13 -27.88
CA ARG A 540 -4.91 29.11 -27.96
C ARG A 540 -4.37 27.69 -27.90
N ASP A 541 -3.49 27.36 -28.84
CA ASP A 541 -2.76 26.09 -28.85
C ASP A 541 -1.79 25.98 -27.66
N VAL A 542 -1.67 24.77 -27.12
CA VAL A 542 -0.69 24.40 -26.10
C VAL A 542 0.47 23.69 -26.79
N THR A 543 1.51 24.44 -27.11
CA THR A 543 2.62 23.97 -27.93
C THR A 543 3.69 23.16 -27.18
N GLU A 544 3.65 23.14 -25.84
CA GLU A 544 4.64 22.45 -25.01
C GLU A 544 4.07 21.15 -24.38
N PRO A 545 4.67 19.97 -24.66
CA PRO A 545 4.22 18.68 -24.10
C PRO A 545 4.12 18.65 -22.57
N ALA A 546 5.06 19.28 -21.87
CA ALA A 546 5.07 19.33 -20.40
C ALA A 546 3.89 20.13 -19.82
N ILE A 547 3.37 21.12 -20.57
CA ILE A 547 2.18 21.88 -20.17
C ILE A 547 0.92 21.02 -20.37
N ILE A 548 0.84 20.26 -21.47
CA ILE A 548 -0.25 19.33 -21.75
C ILE A 548 -0.37 18.31 -20.61
N GLU A 549 0.75 17.71 -20.19
CA GLU A 549 0.76 16.74 -19.07
C GLU A 549 0.24 17.37 -17.77
N ARG A 550 0.74 18.56 -17.40
CA ARG A 550 0.30 19.23 -16.17
C ARG A 550 -1.18 19.61 -16.19
N LEU A 551 -1.68 20.07 -17.34
CA LEU A 551 -3.10 20.39 -17.52
C LEU A 551 -3.97 19.13 -17.47
N ALA A 552 -3.49 18.03 -18.06
CA ALA A 552 -4.15 16.74 -18.06
C ALA A 552 -4.26 16.15 -16.66
N GLU A 553 -3.15 16.11 -15.90
CA GLU A 553 -3.13 15.68 -14.50
C GLU A 553 -4.11 16.48 -13.64
N SER A 554 -4.10 17.81 -13.79
CA SER A 554 -5.03 18.70 -13.08
C SER A 554 -6.49 18.42 -13.44
N PHE A 555 -6.78 18.23 -14.73
CA PHE A 555 -8.12 17.92 -15.22
C PHE A 555 -8.64 16.60 -14.65
N VAL A 556 -7.87 15.52 -14.77
CA VAL A 556 -8.32 14.20 -14.32
C VAL A 556 -8.42 14.13 -12.80
N ALA A 557 -7.49 14.76 -12.06
CA ALA A 557 -7.56 14.83 -10.60
C ALA A 557 -8.84 15.54 -10.13
N LYS A 558 -9.21 16.64 -10.78
CA LYS A 558 -10.47 17.34 -10.50
C LYS A 558 -11.68 16.44 -10.77
N CYS A 559 -11.71 15.77 -11.92
CA CYS A 559 -12.82 14.89 -12.28
C CYS A 559 -12.96 13.72 -11.29
N VAL A 560 -11.85 13.15 -10.84
CA VAL A 560 -11.84 12.06 -9.85
C VAL A 560 -12.33 12.56 -8.48
N LYS A 561 -11.84 13.72 -8.03
CA LYS A 561 -12.26 14.33 -6.76
C LYS A 561 -13.77 14.63 -6.73
N GLU A 562 -14.29 15.14 -7.84
CA GLU A 562 -15.70 15.50 -7.98
C GLU A 562 -16.59 14.28 -8.33
N LYS A 563 -16.02 13.06 -8.31
CA LYS A 563 -16.69 11.79 -8.60
C LYS A 563 -17.49 11.85 -9.89
N ARG A 564 -16.89 12.37 -10.96
CA ARG A 564 -17.51 12.59 -12.28
C ARG A 564 -17.87 11.30 -13.06
N TRP A 565 -18.03 10.18 -12.35
CA TRP A 565 -18.66 8.94 -12.82
C TRP A 565 -20.03 8.68 -12.16
N GLU A 566 -20.38 9.41 -11.09
CA GLU A 566 -21.65 9.26 -10.40
C GLU A 566 -22.82 9.74 -11.26
N THR A 567 -23.97 9.09 -11.11
CA THR A 567 -25.17 9.44 -11.87
C THR A 567 -26.25 10.05 -10.97
N GLY A 568 -26.96 11.06 -11.47
CA GLY A 568 -28.01 11.73 -10.68
C GLY A 568 -28.82 12.74 -11.50
N LYS A 569 -29.79 13.41 -10.85
CA LYS A 569 -30.71 14.37 -11.53
C LYS A 569 -29.99 15.55 -12.21
N LYS A 570 -28.74 15.86 -11.83
CA LYS A 570 -27.93 16.96 -12.37
C LYS A 570 -26.74 16.49 -13.21
N MET A 571 -26.61 15.19 -13.48
CA MET A 571 -25.50 14.60 -14.23
C MET A 571 -26.02 13.66 -15.31
N LYS A 572 -25.76 14.02 -16.57
CA LYS A 572 -26.16 13.24 -17.75
C LYS A 572 -24.90 12.77 -18.46
N HIS A 573 -24.72 11.45 -18.51
CA HIS A 573 -23.65 10.85 -19.31
C HIS A 573 -24.14 10.62 -20.74
N GLY A 574 -23.27 10.67 -21.71
CA GLY A 574 -23.52 10.26 -23.08
C GLY A 574 -22.42 9.30 -23.47
N PHE A 575 -22.77 8.28 -24.23
CA PHE A 575 -21.80 7.37 -24.80
C PHE A 575 -22.22 7.11 -26.23
N CYS A 576 -21.41 7.60 -27.15
CA CYS A 576 -21.61 7.43 -28.57
C CYS A 576 -20.49 6.55 -29.09
N VAL A 577 -20.86 5.73 -30.07
CA VAL A 577 -19.90 4.99 -30.86
C VAL A 577 -20.19 5.27 -32.32
N GLU A 578 -19.14 5.51 -33.07
CA GLU A 578 -19.22 5.83 -34.49
C GLU A 578 -18.24 4.95 -35.25
N TYR A 579 -18.62 4.61 -36.47
CA TYR A 579 -17.74 3.87 -37.36
C TYR A 579 -16.80 4.88 -38.01
N ALA A 580 -15.48 4.70 -37.86
CA ALA A 580 -14.49 5.68 -38.35
C ALA A 580 -14.62 6.05 -39.85
N PRO A 581 -15.16 5.19 -40.74
CA PRO A 581 -15.50 5.55 -42.13
C PRO A 581 -16.87 6.18 -42.38
N MET A 582 -17.81 6.22 -41.42
CA MET A 582 -19.10 6.88 -41.58
C MET A 582 -19.03 8.28 -40.96
N ASP A 583 -18.78 9.25 -41.83
CA ASP A 583 -18.95 10.68 -41.61
C ASP A 583 -18.27 11.24 -40.34
N VAL A 584 -17.09 11.84 -40.51
CA VAL A 584 -16.39 12.63 -39.49
C VAL A 584 -17.22 13.78 -38.91
N TRP A 585 -18.43 14.01 -39.45
CA TRP A 585 -19.38 15.06 -39.06
C TRP A 585 -20.71 14.52 -38.51
N GLY A 586 -20.86 13.22 -38.30
CA GLY A 586 -22.07 12.63 -37.69
C GLY A 586 -21.98 12.58 -36.16
N ASP A 587 -23.11 12.77 -35.46
CA ASP A 587 -23.18 12.80 -33.98
C ASP A 587 -23.02 11.44 -33.27
N GLY A 588 -22.53 10.42 -33.99
CA GLY A 588 -22.42 9.04 -33.50
C GLY A 588 -23.76 8.37 -33.16
N ILE A 589 -23.72 7.07 -32.86
CA ILE A 589 -24.91 6.36 -32.36
C ILE A 589 -24.84 6.29 -30.84
N PRO A 590 -25.78 6.92 -30.10
CA PRO A 590 -25.85 6.76 -28.66
C PRO A 590 -26.04 5.28 -28.32
N MET A 591 -25.22 4.73 -27.42
CA MET A 591 -25.23 3.31 -27.10
C MET A 591 -24.99 3.04 -25.61
N SER A 592 -25.50 1.92 -25.10
CA SER A 592 -25.07 1.41 -23.80
C SER A 592 -23.73 0.67 -23.97
N PRO A 593 -22.71 0.95 -23.13
CA PRO A 593 -21.45 0.20 -23.10
C PRO A 593 -21.62 -1.33 -22.98
N HIS A 594 -22.71 -1.82 -22.40
CA HIS A 594 -22.97 -3.27 -22.28
C HIS A 594 -23.09 -3.99 -23.64
N TRP A 595 -23.36 -3.26 -24.73
CA TRP A 595 -23.60 -3.82 -26.06
C TRP A 595 -22.35 -3.90 -26.93
N LEU A 596 -21.23 -3.35 -26.48
CA LEU A 596 -19.97 -3.28 -27.23
C LEU A 596 -19.38 -4.66 -27.54
N TYR A 597 -19.42 -5.54 -26.55
CA TYR A 597 -18.66 -6.79 -26.54
C TYR A 597 -19.51 -8.05 -26.35
N THR A 598 -20.80 -7.87 -26.11
CA THR A 598 -21.69 -8.99 -25.81
C THR A 598 -23.06 -8.69 -26.40
N ALA A 599 -23.61 -9.69 -27.08
CA ALA A 599 -24.98 -9.63 -27.54
C ALA A 599 -25.94 -9.50 -26.35
N LEU A 600 -27.12 -8.96 -26.62
CA LEU A 600 -28.15 -8.81 -25.61
C LEU A 600 -28.58 -10.19 -25.07
N ASP A 601 -28.17 -10.53 -23.85
CA ASP A 601 -28.58 -11.76 -23.16
C ASP A 601 -29.75 -11.47 -22.22
N LEU A 602 -30.97 -11.59 -22.74
CA LEU A 602 -32.20 -11.48 -21.94
C LEU A 602 -32.45 -12.70 -21.05
N GLY A 603 -31.63 -13.74 -21.13
CA GLY A 603 -31.68 -14.92 -20.25
C GLY A 603 -30.81 -14.78 -18.99
N ALA A 604 -30.03 -13.70 -18.89
CA ALA A 604 -29.18 -13.38 -17.75
C ALA A 604 -29.52 -12.00 -17.17
N CYS A 605 -29.26 -11.82 -15.89
CA CYS A 605 -29.32 -10.51 -15.24
C CYS A 605 -28.21 -9.62 -15.79
N THR A 606 -28.57 -8.47 -16.38
CA THR A 606 -27.65 -7.50 -16.97
C THR A 606 -26.57 -7.01 -15.98
N THR A 607 -26.87 -7.02 -14.68
CA THR A 607 -25.95 -6.51 -13.65
C THR A 607 -25.06 -7.58 -13.04
N CYS A 608 -25.60 -8.77 -12.73
CA CYS A 608 -24.87 -9.79 -11.96
C CYS A 608 -24.63 -11.10 -12.73
N GLY A 609 -25.11 -11.20 -13.97
CA GLY A 609 -24.91 -12.37 -14.83
C GLY A 609 -25.72 -13.62 -14.46
N LYS A 610 -26.44 -13.64 -13.32
CA LYS A 610 -27.29 -14.79 -12.92
C LYS A 610 -28.34 -15.09 -14.00
N ARG A 611 -28.50 -16.36 -14.34
CA ARG A 611 -29.45 -16.81 -15.36
C ARG A 611 -30.82 -17.12 -14.77
N GLU A 612 -31.83 -17.08 -15.63
CA GLU A 612 -33.17 -17.54 -15.23
C GLU A 612 -33.12 -19.02 -14.82
N GLY A 613 -33.58 -19.32 -13.60
CA GLY A 613 -33.53 -20.66 -13.01
C GLY A 613 -32.37 -20.91 -12.03
N ASP A 614 -31.30 -20.11 -12.04
CA ASP A 614 -30.21 -20.23 -11.05
C ASP A 614 -30.74 -19.91 -9.66
N ASP A 615 -30.61 -20.82 -8.69
CA ASP A 615 -31.10 -20.65 -7.31
C ASP A 615 -32.57 -20.17 -7.19
N GLY A 616 -33.43 -20.52 -8.16
CA GLY A 616 -34.83 -20.05 -8.19
C GLY A 616 -35.01 -18.59 -8.60
N VAL A 617 -34.00 -17.96 -9.21
CA VAL A 617 -34.05 -16.59 -9.72
C VAL A 617 -35.03 -16.47 -10.89
N LYS A 618 -35.92 -15.47 -10.80
CA LYS A 618 -36.82 -15.04 -11.88
C LYS A 618 -36.38 -13.68 -12.40
N LEU A 619 -36.16 -13.57 -13.72
CA LEU A 619 -35.74 -12.31 -14.34
C LEU A 619 -36.95 -11.46 -14.72
N GLN A 620 -36.83 -10.14 -14.55
CA GLN A 620 -37.80 -9.15 -15.00
C GLN A 620 -37.16 -8.27 -16.06
N ARG A 621 -37.83 -8.10 -17.20
CA ARG A 621 -37.37 -7.18 -18.26
C ARG A 621 -37.64 -5.73 -17.85
N CYS A 622 -36.79 -4.82 -18.32
CA CYS A 622 -37.04 -3.38 -18.21
C CYS A 622 -38.37 -3.04 -18.88
N GLY A 623 -39.35 -2.59 -18.09
CA GLY A 623 -40.72 -2.34 -18.57
C GLY A 623 -40.89 -1.21 -19.59
N ARG A 624 -39.85 -0.38 -19.80
CA ARG A 624 -39.90 0.75 -20.75
C ARG A 624 -39.28 0.42 -22.11
N CYS A 625 -38.09 -0.17 -22.14
CA CYS A 625 -37.38 -0.43 -23.39
C CYS A 625 -37.24 -1.92 -23.73
N GLY A 626 -37.37 -2.82 -22.75
CA GLY A 626 -37.26 -4.27 -22.95
C GLY A 626 -35.84 -4.80 -23.20
N THR A 627 -34.82 -3.95 -23.19
CA THR A 627 -33.44 -4.31 -23.62
C THR A 627 -32.48 -4.60 -22.47
N ALA A 628 -33.00 -4.93 -21.29
CA ALA A 628 -32.24 -5.35 -20.13
C ALA A 628 -33.11 -6.20 -19.20
N THR A 629 -32.48 -7.04 -18.40
CA THR A 629 -33.13 -8.01 -17.51
C THR A 629 -32.50 -7.97 -16.14
N TYR A 630 -33.31 -8.03 -15.09
CA TYR A 630 -32.85 -7.92 -13.72
C TYR A 630 -33.45 -9.02 -12.85
N CYS A 631 -32.63 -9.63 -11.99
CA CYS A 631 -33.11 -10.64 -11.03
C CYS A 631 -33.79 -10.04 -9.80
N GLN A 632 -33.55 -8.76 -9.52
CA GLN A 632 -34.10 -8.03 -8.39
C GLN A 632 -33.96 -6.51 -8.60
N ASP A 633 -34.74 -5.73 -7.87
CA ASP A 633 -34.73 -4.26 -7.92
C ASP A 633 -33.34 -3.66 -7.66
N ALA A 634 -32.53 -4.30 -6.81
CA ALA A 634 -31.17 -3.84 -6.52
C ALA A 634 -30.27 -3.90 -7.75
N CYS A 635 -30.40 -4.94 -8.58
CA CYS A 635 -29.66 -5.07 -9.83
C CYS A 635 -30.10 -4.01 -10.84
N GLN A 636 -31.41 -3.80 -11.00
CA GLN A 636 -31.94 -2.73 -11.84
C GLN A 636 -31.42 -1.35 -11.41
N LYS A 637 -31.44 -1.05 -10.11
CA LYS A 637 -30.92 0.21 -9.56
C LYS A 637 -29.41 0.36 -9.82
N GLY A 638 -28.64 -0.71 -9.74
CA GLY A 638 -27.21 -0.72 -10.02
C GLY A 638 -26.87 -0.42 -11.48
N ASP A 639 -27.62 -1.01 -12.43
CA ASP A 639 -27.41 -0.80 -13.86
C ASP A 639 -28.01 0.52 -14.40
N TRP A 640 -28.96 1.12 -13.67
CA TRP A 640 -29.70 2.31 -14.14
C TRP A 640 -28.81 3.50 -14.50
N ALA A 641 -27.63 3.62 -13.87
CA ALA A 641 -26.61 4.62 -14.19
C ALA A 641 -26.23 4.64 -15.68
N VAL A 642 -26.22 3.47 -16.31
CA VAL A 642 -25.78 3.25 -17.69
C VAL A 642 -26.97 2.99 -18.60
N HIS A 643 -27.90 2.12 -18.19
CA HIS A 643 -29.02 1.69 -19.00
C HIS A 643 -30.05 2.79 -19.33
N LYS A 644 -30.18 3.82 -18.48
CA LYS A 644 -31.18 4.90 -18.68
C LYS A 644 -31.07 5.62 -20.03
N HIS A 645 -29.88 5.69 -20.63
CA HIS A 645 -29.65 6.36 -21.90
C HIS A 645 -30.31 5.61 -23.05
N VAL A 646 -30.04 4.31 -23.12
CA VAL A 646 -30.74 3.40 -24.03
C VAL A 646 -32.25 3.39 -23.78
N CYS A 647 -32.65 3.39 -22.51
CA CYS A 647 -34.06 3.38 -22.14
C CYS A 647 -34.84 4.62 -22.65
N GLN A 648 -34.13 5.71 -22.93
CA GLN A 648 -34.69 6.99 -23.39
C GLN A 648 -34.51 7.24 -24.90
N MET A 649 -33.76 6.40 -25.62
CA MET A 649 -33.55 6.53 -27.06
C MET A 649 -34.84 6.32 -27.87
N SER A 650 -34.86 6.84 -29.11
CA SER A 650 -35.94 6.59 -30.05
C SER A 650 -36.05 5.09 -30.38
N MET A 651 -37.18 4.65 -30.95
CA MET A 651 -37.36 3.25 -31.37
C MET A 651 -36.38 2.86 -32.48
N GLU A 652 -36.07 3.80 -33.39
CA GLU A 652 -35.19 3.58 -34.53
C GLU A 652 -33.74 3.40 -34.09
N ASP A 653 -33.22 4.32 -33.27
CA ASP A 653 -31.85 4.26 -32.75
C ASP A 653 -31.64 3.00 -31.90
N ARG A 654 -32.66 2.63 -31.11
CA ARG A 654 -32.65 1.36 -30.35
C ARG A 654 -32.58 0.15 -31.27
N GLY A 655 -33.35 0.14 -32.37
CA GLY A 655 -33.32 -0.96 -33.34
C GLY A 655 -31.95 -1.13 -34.01
N GLN A 656 -31.30 -0.02 -34.37
CA GLN A 656 -29.94 -0.05 -34.94
C GLN A 656 -28.92 -0.58 -33.93
N ALA A 657 -28.99 -0.11 -32.68
CA ALA A 657 -28.08 -0.53 -31.62
C ALA A 657 -28.29 -1.98 -31.16
N ILE A 658 -29.54 -2.49 -31.14
CA ILE A 658 -29.81 -3.91 -30.87
C ILE A 658 -29.24 -4.80 -31.98
N LYS A 659 -29.41 -4.39 -33.24
CA LYS A 659 -28.86 -5.11 -34.39
C LYS A 659 -27.33 -5.20 -34.34
N LEU A 660 -26.66 -4.14 -33.88
CA LEU A 660 -25.23 -4.09 -33.53
C LEU A 660 -24.86 -5.13 -32.48
N ALA A 661 -25.60 -5.19 -31.38
CA ALA A 661 -25.35 -6.14 -30.32
C ALA A 661 -25.58 -7.61 -30.73
N GLU A 662 -26.68 -7.92 -31.44
CA GLU A 662 -27.06 -9.30 -31.83
C GLU A 662 -25.97 -10.04 -32.63
N LYS A 663 -25.13 -9.31 -33.37
CA LYS A 663 -24.02 -9.91 -34.11
C LYS A 663 -22.79 -10.23 -33.24
N GLY A 664 -22.86 -10.08 -31.92
CA GLY A 664 -21.75 -10.31 -30.99
C GLY A 664 -20.99 -9.04 -30.63
N GLY A 665 -21.68 -7.89 -30.66
CA GLY A 665 -21.09 -6.57 -30.46
C GLY A 665 -20.29 -6.08 -31.66
N LEU A 666 -19.53 -5.01 -31.46
CA LEU A 666 -18.74 -4.37 -32.54
C LEU A 666 -17.57 -5.23 -33.03
N ILE A 667 -17.15 -6.24 -32.24
CA ILE A 667 -16.08 -7.19 -32.59
C ILE A 667 -16.51 -8.17 -33.71
N ARG A 668 -17.81 -8.41 -33.90
CA ARG A 668 -18.34 -9.39 -34.87
C ARG A 668 -19.37 -8.79 -35.84
N TRP A 669 -19.23 -7.49 -36.11
CA TRP A 669 -20.13 -6.74 -36.99
C TRP A 669 -20.08 -7.23 -38.45
N ASP A 670 -21.13 -6.92 -39.20
CA ASP A 670 -21.39 -7.40 -40.57
C ASP A 670 -20.40 -6.81 -41.59
N GLU A 671 -19.27 -7.48 -41.78
CA GLU A 671 -18.19 -7.09 -42.68
C GLU A 671 -18.66 -6.76 -44.11
N ASP A 672 -19.66 -7.49 -44.61
CA ASP A 672 -20.22 -7.32 -45.96
C ASP A 672 -20.84 -5.93 -46.19
N LYS A 673 -21.21 -5.22 -45.12
CA LYS A 673 -21.75 -3.85 -45.18
C LYS A 673 -20.68 -2.77 -45.07
N THR A 674 -19.46 -3.13 -44.72
CA THR A 674 -18.35 -2.21 -44.41
C THR A 674 -17.25 -2.13 -45.48
N PHE A 675 -17.15 -3.08 -46.41
CA PHE A 675 -16.07 -3.08 -47.43
C PHE A 675 -16.33 -2.17 -48.63
N ALA A 676 -15.59 -2.29 -49.74
CA ALA A 676 -15.84 -1.62 -51.02
C ALA A 676 -16.32 -2.61 -52.09
N ASN A 677 -17.35 -2.32 -52.89
CA ASN A 677 -17.59 -3.13 -54.10
C ASN A 677 -16.62 -2.58 -55.15
N GLU A 678 -16.09 -3.45 -56.00
CA GLU A 678 -14.70 -3.48 -56.49
C GLU A 678 -14.17 -2.30 -57.34
N GLU A 679 -14.93 -1.21 -57.53
CA GLU A 679 -14.57 -0.08 -58.38
C GLU A 679 -14.39 1.22 -57.56
N GLY A 680 -13.14 1.59 -57.21
CA GLY A 680 -12.85 2.83 -56.47
C GLY A 680 -11.36 3.19 -56.32
N GLU A 681 -11.07 4.49 -56.15
CA GLU A 681 -9.72 5.10 -56.06
C GLU A 681 -8.93 4.67 -54.82
N MET A 682 -7.59 4.56 -54.89
CA MET A 682 -6.77 4.14 -53.75
C MET A 682 -6.70 5.21 -52.63
N SER A 683 -6.71 4.76 -51.38
CA SER A 683 -6.48 5.59 -50.18
C SER A 683 -5.05 6.12 -50.18
N GLN A 684 -4.88 7.42 -49.89
CA GLN A 684 -3.57 8.07 -49.75
C GLN A 684 -3.16 8.24 -48.27
N ASN A 685 -3.79 7.48 -47.37
CA ASN A 685 -3.41 7.47 -45.96
C ASN A 685 -2.07 6.72 -45.80
N PRO A 686 -0.99 7.37 -45.32
CA PRO A 686 0.34 6.78 -45.26
C PRO A 686 0.49 5.66 -44.21
N ASN A 687 -0.56 5.40 -43.41
CA ASN A 687 -0.53 4.43 -42.30
C ASN A 687 -1.14 3.05 -42.64
N PHE A 688 -1.37 2.75 -43.93
CA PHE A 688 -1.76 1.40 -44.36
C PHE A 688 -0.55 0.65 -44.92
N GLU A 689 -0.18 -0.49 -44.30
CA GLU A 689 0.89 -1.37 -44.81
C GLU A 689 0.58 -1.91 -46.22
N ILE A 690 -0.70 -2.10 -46.55
CA ILE A 690 -1.18 -2.48 -47.89
C ILE A 690 -2.19 -1.44 -48.37
N PRO A 691 -1.98 -0.79 -49.54
CA PRO A 691 -2.90 0.23 -50.07
C PRO A 691 -4.34 -0.28 -50.20
N GLN A 692 -5.30 0.43 -49.59
CA GLN A 692 -6.73 0.09 -49.60
C GLN A 692 -7.52 0.97 -50.58
N ARG A 693 -8.57 0.44 -51.25
CA ARG A 693 -9.45 1.22 -52.14
C ARG A 693 -10.53 2.00 -51.37
N LYS A 694 -10.78 3.25 -51.74
CA LYS A 694 -11.89 4.10 -51.29
C LYS A 694 -13.19 3.67 -51.99
N ARG A 695 -14.31 3.53 -51.27
CA ARG A 695 -15.65 3.39 -51.90
C ARG A 695 -16.11 4.72 -52.51
N VAL A 696 -16.68 4.66 -53.71
CA VAL A 696 -17.57 5.70 -54.27
C VAL A 696 -19.02 5.29 -53.94
N ARG A 697 -19.88 6.25 -53.53
CA ARG A 697 -21.31 5.96 -53.31
C ARG A 697 -21.96 5.54 -54.65
N PRO A 698 -22.84 4.53 -54.68
CA PRO A 698 -23.78 4.41 -55.79
C PRO A 698 -24.60 5.71 -55.84
N GLU A 699 -24.72 6.31 -57.02
CA GLU A 699 -25.69 7.40 -57.22
C GLU A 699 -27.05 6.95 -56.69
N GLN A 700 -27.67 7.79 -55.87
CA GLN A 700 -29.04 7.59 -55.43
C GLN A 700 -29.93 7.61 -56.69
N THR A 701 -30.22 6.43 -57.23
CA THR A 701 -31.34 6.28 -58.15
C THR A 701 -32.59 6.39 -57.31
N GLY A 702 -33.20 7.57 -57.36
CA GLY A 702 -34.46 7.84 -56.69
C GLY A 702 -35.58 6.94 -57.21
N ASN A 703 -36.24 6.27 -56.28
CA ASN A 703 -37.68 6.42 -56.00
C ASN A 703 -38.08 5.64 -54.75
#